data_AF-A0ABD3S8U5-F1
#
_entry.id   AF-A0ABD3S8U5-F1
#
_cell.length_a   1.000
_cell.length_b   1.000
_cell.length_c   1.000
_cell.angle_alpha   90.00
_cell.angle_beta   90.00
_cell.angle_gamma   90.00
#
_symmetry.space_group_name_H-M   'P 1'
#
loop_
_entity.id
_entity.type
_entity.pdbx_description
1 polymer ?
#
loop_
_entity_poly.entity_id
_entity_poly.type
_entity_poly.pdbx_seq_one_letter_code
_entity_poly.pdbx_strand_id
1 'polypeptide(L)'
;MADGGGRKYSCKTASETLEWIHAIIDFLKPYRFFLDDRMWEAVDIEWMNCLRKESVEKLLQIPSGVVQDHWPASLKEFIITSRSLSLPRDQADLQEAFPGLRVASLNNVLAQGMSQKKKHEIETVAAVINSIARRVGAKTMVDVGSGQGYLAQVLSFEHELSVIAIDASSHHGSITEARAKRIEKYYASKARESRSENRGFSTPKTVTCKVLSPAMLKDVSSAFLQLDDLGKPIFSRVEAEGKPLEGIVGSKSPLPCIAIGKSPLVLAGLHACGDLSVTMLRTFMECDEVKAVISIGCCYNLISEEAMHETHSGFPVSTGVKSSSVLLGRNARDLACQSAERWRGLDEAAGIHNFDLHAFRAAFQMVLLKYYPEIIIRNPAIGRQGKALRRKHNRRILESDSNRAESFSQKNHKPVICCTKSFNRDENDPLLNEPSSYTRSSNEGSNSGDRYSKFLKFCLWGLERLGLHDSQKNFLGLWKEAETFADLVGPYWTLRAALGPVLETALLLDRLLFLQEQGFLKASSRTYRVKRRKIRVRAEFDGKVNGALSADFDSRYTDRQKALDAAMNDINNSFGKGSVTRLGSAGGALVETFPSGCLTLDFALGGGLPRGRIVEVYGPESSGKTTLALHAMAEVQRLGGNAMLVDAEHAFDPAYSKALGVDVENLIVCQPDNGEMALEIADRLCRSGAVDLICIDSVSALTPRAEIEGEIGMQQMGLQARLMSQALRKMSGNASKAGCTLIFLNQIRHKIGVYYGNPEVTSGGIALKFFASVRLEIRPTGKIKSVKGDEDIGVKVRVRVQKSKVSRPYKQAEFEIMFGEGISKLGCVLDCADMTGVIVKKGSWYSYGDHRLGQGRDRALQYLKENPLVSEEIEKKVRAAVVEDNGQVSSSFMKSSIPQPQDEDTMFQEMQ
;
A
#
# COMPACT_ATOMS: atom_id res chain seq x y z
N MET A 1 42.79 2.64 -0.26
CA MET A 1 42.65 1.90 1.00
C MET A 1 44.03 1.64 1.56
N ALA A 2 44.37 2.32 2.65
CA ALA A 2 45.60 2.24 3.44
C ALA A 2 45.15 1.89 4.87
N ASP A 3 45.88 1.19 5.73
CA ASP A 3 47.07 0.35 5.65
C ASP A 3 47.01 -0.54 6.91
N GLY A 4 47.34 -1.82 6.83
CA GLY A 4 47.34 -2.71 8.01
C GLY A 4 46.88 -4.14 7.77
N GLY A 5 47.75 -4.96 7.16
CA GLY A 5 47.76 -6.42 7.35
C GLY A 5 46.78 -7.28 6.55
N GLY A 6 47.27 -7.84 5.43
CA GLY A 6 46.80 -9.13 4.88
C GLY A 6 45.79 -9.06 3.74
N ARG A 7 46.30 -8.98 2.50
CA ARG A 7 45.59 -8.96 1.19
C ARG A 7 44.86 -7.66 0.85
N LYS A 8 45.52 -6.80 0.07
CA LYS A 8 44.88 -5.65 -0.60
C LYS A 8 44.13 -6.16 -1.83
N TYR A 9 42.84 -6.46 -1.67
CA TYR A 9 41.97 -6.68 -2.80
C TYR A 9 41.79 -5.37 -3.59
N SER A 10 41.85 -5.45 -4.92
CA SER A 10 41.62 -4.33 -5.83
C SER A 10 40.30 -4.57 -6.59
N CYS A 11 39.67 -3.51 -7.07
CA CYS A 11 38.46 -3.61 -7.90
C CYS A 11 38.61 -2.86 -9.23
N LYS A 12 39.85 -2.64 -9.69
CA LYS A 12 40.09 -1.86 -10.91
C LYS A 12 39.65 -2.61 -12.15
N THR A 13 39.72 -3.94 -12.13
CA THR A 13 39.29 -4.81 -13.22
C THR A 13 38.19 -5.78 -12.77
N ALA A 14 37.46 -6.35 -13.73
CA ALA A 14 36.49 -7.40 -13.47
C ALA A 14 37.13 -8.64 -12.83
N SER A 15 38.36 -8.99 -13.26
CA SER A 15 39.11 -10.11 -12.68
C SER A 15 39.47 -9.88 -11.23
N GLU A 16 40.01 -8.71 -10.88
CA GLU A 16 40.35 -8.36 -9.49
C GLU A 16 39.10 -8.33 -8.60
N THR A 17 37.98 -7.84 -9.12
CA THR A 17 36.70 -7.81 -8.41
C THR A 17 36.18 -9.24 -8.18
N LEU A 18 36.29 -10.12 -9.17
CA LEU A 18 35.91 -11.52 -9.06
C LEU A 18 36.81 -12.29 -8.08
N GLU A 19 38.11 -12.03 -8.05
CA GLU A 19 39.05 -12.61 -7.07
C GLU A 19 38.66 -12.26 -5.62
N TRP A 20 38.25 -11.01 -5.37
CA TRP A 20 37.75 -10.62 -4.06
C TRP A 20 36.46 -11.35 -3.71
N ILE A 21 35.52 -11.45 -4.65
CA ILE A 21 34.28 -12.21 -4.42
C ILE A 21 34.58 -13.68 -4.12
N HIS A 22 35.52 -14.31 -4.85
CA HIS A 22 35.94 -15.68 -4.58
C HIS A 22 36.54 -15.84 -3.17
N ALA A 23 37.37 -14.89 -2.72
CA ALA A 23 37.91 -14.94 -1.36
C ALA A 23 36.82 -14.86 -0.28
N ILE A 24 35.79 -14.04 -0.49
CA ILE A 24 34.62 -13.98 0.41
C ILE A 24 33.87 -15.30 0.39
N ILE A 25 33.64 -15.86 -0.80
CA ILE A 25 32.95 -17.15 -0.97
C ILE A 25 33.72 -18.27 -0.26
N ASP A 26 35.03 -18.34 -0.44
CA ASP A 26 35.88 -19.35 0.17
C ASP A 26 35.87 -19.26 1.69
N PHE A 27 35.90 -18.03 2.22
CA PHE A 27 35.73 -17.79 3.66
C PHE A 27 34.36 -18.25 4.17
N LEU A 28 33.28 -18.03 3.42
CA LEU A 28 31.92 -18.37 3.85
C LEU A 28 31.61 -19.88 3.78
N LYS A 29 32.31 -20.66 2.95
CA LYS A 29 32.08 -22.11 2.76
C LYS A 29 31.97 -22.91 4.08
N PRO A 30 32.95 -22.86 5.01
CA PRO A 30 32.86 -23.58 6.29
C PRO A 30 31.75 -23.04 7.20
N TYR A 31 31.31 -21.80 7.01
CA TYR A 31 30.35 -21.09 7.88
C TYR A 31 28.95 -20.99 7.28
N ARG A 32 28.66 -21.74 6.21
CA ARG A 32 27.38 -21.70 5.48
C ARG A 32 26.18 -22.01 6.39
N PHE A 33 26.40 -22.78 7.45
CA PHE A 33 25.39 -23.09 8.47
C PHE A 33 24.83 -21.86 9.21
N PHE A 34 25.52 -20.71 9.19
CA PHE A 34 24.96 -19.44 9.68
C PHE A 34 23.93 -18.82 8.72
N LEU A 35 23.93 -19.24 7.46
CA LEU A 35 23.04 -18.75 6.41
C LEU A 35 21.77 -19.61 6.27
N ASP A 36 21.87 -20.90 6.62
CA ASP A 36 20.77 -21.85 6.60
C ASP A 36 19.91 -21.80 7.88
N ASP A 37 18.67 -22.31 7.82
CA ASP A 37 17.75 -22.32 8.95
C ASP A 37 18.11 -23.44 9.95
N ARG A 38 18.72 -23.05 11.09
CA ARG A 38 18.92 -23.81 12.35
C ARG A 38 20.11 -24.77 12.40
N MET A 39 21.30 -24.25 12.76
CA MET A 39 22.49 -25.07 13.04
C MET A 39 23.43 -24.44 14.08
N TRP A 40 22.92 -24.00 15.24
CA TRP A 40 23.81 -23.51 16.32
C TRP A 40 24.78 -24.61 16.81
N GLU A 41 24.37 -25.87 16.70
CA GLU A 41 25.17 -27.07 17.02
C GLU A 41 26.39 -27.25 16.11
N ALA A 42 26.42 -26.58 14.95
CA ALA A 42 27.56 -26.59 14.05
C ALA A 42 28.60 -25.50 14.38
N VAL A 43 28.30 -24.60 15.33
CA VAL A 43 29.30 -23.68 15.86
C VAL A 43 30.27 -24.46 16.74
N ASP A 44 31.56 -24.16 16.59
CA ASP A 44 32.61 -24.71 17.44
C ASP A 44 32.25 -24.57 18.93
N ILE A 45 32.30 -25.69 19.64
CA ILE A 45 31.90 -25.78 21.05
C ILE A 45 32.82 -24.95 21.95
N GLU A 46 34.09 -24.79 21.59
CA GLU A 46 35.04 -23.94 22.31
C GLU A 46 34.66 -22.48 22.18
N TRP A 47 34.19 -22.06 21.00
CA TRP A 47 33.71 -20.69 20.78
C TRP A 47 32.47 -20.42 21.64
N MET A 48 31.50 -21.32 21.61
CA MET A 48 30.26 -21.16 22.38
C MET A 48 30.51 -21.18 23.90
N ASN A 49 31.39 -22.05 24.37
CA ASN A 49 31.76 -22.12 25.80
C ASN A 49 32.54 -20.90 26.28
N CYS A 50 33.37 -20.32 25.41
CA CYS A 50 34.03 -19.05 25.67
C CYS A 50 33.01 -17.90 25.71
N LEU A 51 32.25 -17.72 24.64
CA LEU A 51 31.37 -16.57 24.46
C LEU A 51 30.16 -16.55 25.41
N ARG A 52 29.62 -17.71 25.83
CA ARG A 52 28.51 -17.74 26.79
C ARG A 52 28.89 -17.20 28.18
N LYS A 53 30.19 -17.08 28.48
CA LYS A 53 30.72 -16.53 29.72
C LYS A 53 31.12 -15.06 29.58
N GLU A 54 31.03 -14.50 28.38
CA GLU A 54 31.37 -13.09 28.14
C GLU A 54 30.25 -12.15 28.58
N SER A 55 30.65 -10.93 28.92
CA SER A 55 29.70 -9.85 29.15
C SER A 55 29.00 -9.45 27.85
N VAL A 56 27.78 -8.92 27.98
CA VAL A 56 26.98 -8.53 26.82
C VAL A 56 27.65 -7.44 26.01
N GLU A 57 28.35 -6.49 26.65
CA GLU A 57 29.07 -5.43 25.96
C GLU A 57 30.12 -6.00 25.01
N LYS A 58 30.88 -7.00 25.45
CA LYS A 58 31.91 -7.65 24.63
C LYS A 58 31.29 -8.41 23.46
N LEU A 59 30.18 -9.12 23.70
CA LEU A 59 29.43 -9.80 22.64
C LEU A 59 28.93 -8.82 21.57
N LEU A 60 28.43 -7.65 21.99
CA LEU A 60 27.94 -6.61 21.08
C LEU A 60 29.03 -5.97 20.20
N GLN A 61 30.32 -6.11 20.56
CA GLN A 61 31.43 -5.62 19.74
C GLN A 61 31.88 -6.61 18.64
N ILE A 62 31.50 -7.90 18.73
CA ILE A 62 31.90 -8.93 17.75
C ILE A 62 31.54 -8.55 16.31
N PRO A 63 30.33 -8.04 16.00
CA PRO A 63 29.99 -7.63 14.63
C PRO A 63 30.85 -6.50 14.07
N SER A 64 31.52 -5.73 14.93
CA SER A 64 32.44 -4.65 14.55
C SER A 64 33.88 -5.14 14.38
N GLY A 65 34.13 -6.44 14.54
CA GLY A 65 35.45 -7.03 14.36
C GLY A 65 36.39 -6.80 15.54
N VAL A 66 35.86 -6.60 16.75
CA VAL A 66 36.66 -6.49 17.99
C VAL A 66 36.84 -7.88 18.59
N VAL A 67 38.07 -8.18 19.00
CA VAL A 67 38.45 -9.44 19.64
C VAL A 67 38.98 -9.20 21.06
N GLN A 68 38.96 -10.24 21.89
CA GLN A 68 39.58 -10.22 23.23
C GLN A 68 40.76 -11.18 23.26
N ASP A 69 41.79 -10.88 24.04
CA ASP A 69 43.05 -11.64 24.04
C ASP A 69 42.86 -13.11 24.44
N HIS A 70 42.02 -13.36 25.44
CA HIS A 70 41.75 -14.68 26.01
C HIS A 70 40.80 -15.56 25.17
N TRP A 71 40.31 -15.06 24.03
CA TRP A 71 39.49 -15.84 23.11
C TRP A 71 40.31 -16.88 22.34
N PRO A 72 39.71 -18.04 21.97
CA PRO A 72 40.36 -19.05 21.13
C PRO A 72 40.95 -18.46 19.84
N ALA A 73 42.11 -18.96 19.41
CA ALA A 73 42.80 -18.44 18.24
C ALA A 73 41.92 -18.52 16.97
N SER A 74 41.21 -19.63 16.78
CA SER A 74 40.29 -19.83 15.65
C SER A 74 39.12 -18.85 15.65
N LEU A 75 38.58 -18.48 16.82
CA LEU A 75 37.53 -17.47 16.94
C LEU A 75 38.06 -16.07 16.58
N LYS A 76 39.25 -15.72 17.08
CA LYS A 76 39.90 -14.43 16.73
C LYS A 76 40.16 -14.35 15.23
N GLU A 77 40.66 -15.43 14.64
CA GLU A 77 40.90 -15.52 13.20
C GLU A 77 39.61 -15.33 12.39
N PHE A 78 38.50 -15.97 12.79
CA PHE A 78 37.19 -15.77 12.16
C PHE A 78 36.74 -14.31 12.17
N ILE A 79 36.84 -13.63 13.31
CA ILE A 79 36.40 -12.24 13.47
C ILE A 79 37.31 -11.28 12.68
N ILE A 80 38.63 -11.47 12.76
CA ILE A 80 39.61 -10.64 12.05
C ILE A 80 39.47 -10.82 10.53
N THR A 81 39.30 -12.06 10.06
CA THR A 81 39.12 -12.36 8.63
C THR A 81 37.78 -11.82 8.11
N SER A 82 36.71 -11.90 8.90
CA SER A 82 35.43 -11.26 8.57
C SER A 82 35.59 -9.74 8.37
N ARG A 83 36.35 -9.09 9.27
CA ARG A 83 36.62 -7.66 9.19
C ARG A 83 37.47 -7.30 7.96
N SER A 84 38.51 -8.08 7.64
CA SER A 84 39.40 -7.79 6.51
C SER A 84 38.75 -8.00 5.14
N LEU A 85 37.78 -8.92 5.05
CA LEU A 85 36.99 -9.17 3.84
C LEU A 85 35.82 -8.19 3.65
N SER A 86 35.57 -7.32 4.63
CA SER A 86 34.50 -6.32 4.59
C SER A 86 35.03 -4.96 4.13
N LEU A 87 34.22 -4.20 3.39
CA LEU A 87 34.52 -2.79 3.12
C LEU A 87 34.59 -2.01 4.44
N PRO A 88 35.58 -1.10 4.60
CA PRO A 88 35.70 -0.26 5.80
C PRO A 88 34.41 0.54 6.04
N ARG A 89 33.98 0.60 7.31
CA ARG A 89 32.78 1.31 7.76
C ARG A 89 33.11 2.33 8.83
N ASP A 90 33.99 3.25 8.47
CA ASP A 90 34.24 4.39 9.35
C ASP A 90 33.10 5.39 9.15
N GLN A 91 32.46 5.77 10.27
CA GLN A 91 31.46 6.82 10.24
C GLN A 91 32.13 8.11 9.76
N ALA A 92 31.76 8.57 8.56
CA ALA A 92 32.29 9.81 8.02
C ALA A 92 31.81 11.00 8.86
N ASP A 93 32.74 11.88 9.25
CA ASP A 93 32.36 13.19 9.77
C ASP A 93 31.72 13.99 8.64
N LEU A 94 30.43 14.29 8.79
CA LEU A 94 29.68 15.04 7.78
C LEU A 94 30.20 16.48 7.61
N GLN A 95 30.78 17.08 8.65
CA GLN A 95 31.38 18.41 8.54
C GLN A 95 32.71 18.36 7.79
N GLU A 96 33.47 17.28 7.93
CA GLU A 96 34.69 17.06 7.15
C GLU A 96 34.37 16.79 5.67
N ALA A 97 33.41 15.89 5.40
CA ALA A 97 32.99 15.55 4.04
C ALA A 97 32.24 16.70 3.32
N PHE A 98 31.46 17.46 4.09
CA PHE A 98 30.67 18.59 3.61
C PHE A 98 30.90 19.84 4.48
N PRO A 99 32.02 20.56 4.30
CA PRO A 99 32.29 21.77 5.05
C PRO A 99 31.17 22.80 4.90
N GLY A 100 30.67 23.31 6.03
CA GLY A 100 29.55 24.27 6.07
C GLY A 100 28.16 23.64 5.89
N LEU A 101 28.02 22.32 6.00
CA LEU A 101 26.73 21.64 5.94
C LEU A 101 25.86 22.06 7.13
N ARG A 102 24.79 22.80 6.83
CA ARG A 102 23.76 23.17 7.81
C ARG A 102 22.54 22.26 7.66
N VAL A 103 22.32 21.40 8.64
CA VAL A 103 21.09 20.62 8.74
C VAL A 103 20.02 21.51 9.40
N ALA A 104 19.05 21.97 8.62
CA ALA A 104 17.94 22.77 9.14
C ALA A 104 16.93 21.85 9.83
N SER A 105 16.40 22.28 10.99
CA SER A 105 15.29 21.54 11.59
C SER A 105 13.99 21.90 10.89
N LEU A 106 13.24 20.88 10.47
CA LEU A 106 11.98 21.07 9.75
C LEU A 106 10.90 21.59 10.70
N ASN A 107 10.17 22.59 10.22
CA ASN A 107 8.96 23.08 10.88
C ASN A 107 7.85 22.02 10.90
N ASN A 108 6.84 22.23 11.76
CA ASN A 108 5.73 21.28 11.94
C ASN A 108 4.94 21.01 10.66
N VAL A 109 4.89 21.98 9.73
CA VAL A 109 4.14 21.87 8.48
C VAL A 109 4.81 20.89 7.51
N LEU A 110 6.13 21.02 7.35
CA LEU A 110 6.96 20.11 6.55
C LEU A 110 7.10 18.73 7.22
N ALA A 111 7.24 18.69 8.56
CA ALA A 111 7.41 17.44 9.32
C ALA A 111 6.11 16.63 9.50
N GLN A 112 4.94 17.17 9.12
CA GLN A 112 3.66 16.52 9.38
C GLN A 112 3.54 15.14 8.71
N GLY A 113 3.23 14.12 9.52
CA GLY A 113 3.11 12.73 9.10
C GLY A 113 4.44 11.96 9.12
N MET A 114 5.55 12.60 9.51
CA MET A 114 6.84 11.93 9.72
C MET A 114 6.97 11.42 11.16
N SER A 115 7.57 10.24 11.35
CA SER A 115 8.10 9.84 12.66
C SER A 115 9.38 10.60 12.98
N GLN A 116 9.81 10.66 14.24
CA GLN A 116 11.09 11.29 14.62
C GLN A 116 12.27 10.76 13.81
N LYS A 117 12.34 9.44 13.61
CA LYS A 117 13.36 8.83 12.75
C LYS A 117 13.27 9.34 11.31
N LYS A 118 12.07 9.40 10.74
CA LYS A 118 11.88 9.83 9.34
C LYS A 118 12.20 11.32 9.18
N LYS A 119 11.84 12.16 10.15
CA LYS A 119 12.20 13.57 10.19
C LYS A 119 13.72 13.76 10.15
N HIS A 120 14.44 13.09 11.06
CA HIS A 120 15.91 13.14 11.11
C HIS A 120 16.59 12.67 9.82
N GLU A 121 16.10 11.56 9.22
CA GLU A 121 16.59 11.07 7.93
C GLU A 121 16.41 12.11 6.82
N ILE A 122 15.22 12.73 6.73
CA ILE A 122 14.92 13.71 5.68
C ILE A 122 15.71 15.01 5.88
N GLU A 123 15.84 15.50 7.11
CA GLU A 123 16.65 16.68 7.46
C GLU A 123 18.10 16.52 6.99
N THR A 124 18.71 15.40 7.36
CA THR A 124 20.11 15.12 7.06
C THR A 124 20.32 14.94 5.56
N VAL A 125 19.49 14.11 4.91
CA VAL A 125 19.66 13.82 3.49
C VAL A 125 19.36 15.04 2.60
N ALA A 126 18.33 15.83 2.93
CA ALA A 126 18.03 17.04 2.18
C ALA A 126 19.20 18.04 2.22
N ALA A 127 19.83 18.21 3.38
CA ALA A 127 21.00 19.07 3.53
C ALA A 127 22.18 18.58 2.67
N VAL A 128 22.47 17.27 2.70
CA VAL A 128 23.54 16.66 1.90
C VAL A 128 23.26 16.85 0.40
N ILE A 129 22.04 16.55 -0.04
CA ILE A 129 21.62 16.72 -1.44
C ILE A 129 21.77 18.18 -1.87
N ASN A 130 21.33 19.14 -1.07
CA ASN A 130 21.47 20.56 -1.37
C ASN A 130 22.95 20.98 -1.45
N SER A 131 23.81 20.48 -0.56
CA SER A 131 25.26 20.72 -0.61
C SER A 131 25.87 20.21 -1.92
N ILE A 132 25.51 18.98 -2.33
CA ILE A 132 25.95 18.39 -3.60
C ILE A 132 25.42 19.19 -4.79
N ALA A 133 24.12 19.51 -4.81
CA ALA A 133 23.48 20.27 -5.88
C ALA A 133 24.16 21.63 -6.09
N ARG A 134 24.49 22.34 -5.00
CA ARG A 134 25.26 23.60 -5.05
C ARG A 134 26.67 23.41 -5.59
N ARG A 135 27.40 22.38 -5.14
CA ARG A 135 28.76 22.08 -5.62
C ARG A 135 28.80 21.80 -7.13
N VAL A 136 27.78 21.13 -7.67
CA VAL A 136 27.71 20.81 -9.10
C VAL A 136 26.93 21.83 -9.93
N GLY A 137 26.48 22.94 -9.32
CA GLY A 137 25.75 24.01 -9.99
C GLY A 137 24.34 23.63 -10.47
N ALA A 138 23.75 22.57 -9.93
CA ALA A 138 22.42 22.10 -10.33
C ALA A 138 21.30 22.79 -9.54
N LYS A 139 20.30 23.31 -10.26
CA LYS A 139 19.06 23.85 -9.68
C LYS A 139 17.88 22.87 -9.77
N THR A 140 18.02 21.84 -10.59
CA THR A 140 16.98 20.85 -10.86
C THR A 140 17.35 19.51 -10.23
N MET A 141 16.39 18.95 -9.48
CA MET A 141 16.49 17.67 -8.79
C MET A 141 15.44 16.71 -9.32
N VAL A 142 15.81 15.45 -9.51
CA VAL A 142 14.86 14.37 -9.77
C VAL A 142 14.88 13.41 -8.58
N ASP A 143 13.79 13.36 -7.83
CA ASP A 143 13.56 12.43 -6.72
C ASP A 143 12.90 11.15 -7.26
N VAL A 144 13.72 10.14 -7.50
CA VAL A 144 13.36 8.87 -8.13
C VAL A 144 12.91 7.89 -7.06
N GLY A 145 11.66 7.44 -7.13
CA GLY A 145 11.05 6.62 -6.07
C GLY A 145 10.61 7.45 -4.87
N SER A 146 10.04 8.63 -5.14
CA SER A 146 9.73 9.67 -4.14
C SER A 146 8.76 9.24 -3.02
N GLY A 147 7.99 8.16 -3.20
CA GLY A 147 7.04 7.67 -2.22
C GLY A 147 6.00 8.73 -1.88
N GLN A 148 5.83 9.05 -0.59
CA GLN A 148 4.91 10.12 -0.16
C GLN A 148 5.47 11.54 -0.35
N GLY A 149 6.59 11.68 -1.08
CA GLY A 149 7.16 12.97 -1.50
C GLY A 149 7.82 13.78 -0.39
N TYR A 150 8.11 13.20 0.78
CA TYR A 150 8.68 13.93 1.92
C TYR A 150 9.98 14.67 1.59
N LEU A 151 10.92 14.00 0.89
CA LEU A 151 12.17 14.61 0.46
C LEU A 151 11.90 15.72 -0.55
N ALA A 152 11.06 15.45 -1.56
CA ALA A 152 10.69 16.43 -2.57
C ALA A 152 10.10 17.72 -1.98
N GLN A 153 9.24 17.62 -0.94
CA GLN A 153 8.72 18.82 -0.26
C GLN A 153 9.85 19.66 0.37
N VAL A 154 10.77 19.02 1.09
CA VAL A 154 11.84 19.74 1.79
C VAL A 154 12.82 20.36 0.80
N LEU A 155 13.26 19.63 -0.22
CA LEU A 155 14.14 20.16 -1.26
C LEU A 155 13.52 21.36 -1.98
N SER A 156 12.20 21.35 -2.20
CA SER A 156 11.49 22.41 -2.92
C SER A 156 11.23 23.65 -2.06
N PHE A 157 10.68 23.48 -0.84
CA PHE A 157 10.26 24.59 0.01
C PHE A 157 11.34 25.12 0.96
N GLU A 158 12.28 24.28 1.41
CA GLU A 158 13.37 24.69 2.34
C GLU A 158 14.66 25.04 1.59
N HIS A 159 14.96 24.33 0.50
CA HIS A 159 16.19 24.53 -0.26
C HIS A 159 15.98 25.20 -1.63
N GLU A 160 14.74 25.57 -1.98
CA GLU A 160 14.39 26.29 -3.21
C GLU A 160 14.85 25.58 -4.50
N LEU A 161 14.92 24.25 -4.50
CA LEU A 161 15.27 23.47 -5.69
C LEU A 161 14.02 23.18 -6.54
N SER A 162 14.21 23.12 -7.86
CA SER A 162 13.16 22.63 -8.77
C SER A 162 13.12 21.10 -8.72
N VAL A 163 12.12 20.53 -8.07
CA VAL A 163 12.06 19.08 -7.83
C VAL A 163 11.03 18.38 -8.72
N ILE A 164 11.46 17.32 -9.39
CA ILE A 164 10.62 16.35 -10.10
C ILE A 164 10.54 15.08 -9.24
N ALA A 165 9.37 14.80 -8.69
CA ALA A 165 9.11 13.63 -7.85
C ALA A 165 8.51 12.50 -8.71
N ILE A 166 9.30 11.46 -8.97
CA ILE A 166 8.88 10.30 -9.77
C ILE A 166 8.48 9.16 -8.84
N ASP A 167 7.31 8.56 -9.03
CA ASP A 167 6.89 7.33 -8.35
C ASP A 167 6.06 6.44 -9.28
N ALA A 168 6.10 5.12 -9.07
CA ALA A 168 5.28 4.18 -9.83
C ALA A 168 3.80 4.18 -9.40
N SER A 169 3.49 4.70 -8.21
CA SER A 169 2.15 4.74 -7.62
C SER A 169 1.51 6.10 -7.82
N SER A 170 0.40 6.13 -8.58
CA SER A 170 -0.43 7.34 -8.72
C SER A 170 -1.00 7.81 -7.38
N HIS A 171 -1.23 6.89 -6.44
CA HIS A 171 -1.68 7.24 -5.08
C HIS A 171 -0.62 8.07 -4.33
N HIS A 172 0.65 7.68 -4.43
CA HIS A 172 1.77 8.42 -3.86
C HIS A 172 1.95 9.80 -4.51
N GLY A 173 1.78 9.88 -5.84
CA GLY A 173 1.73 11.15 -6.56
C GLY A 173 0.62 12.07 -6.02
N SER A 174 -0.61 11.57 -5.89
CA SER A 174 -1.74 12.36 -5.38
C SER A 174 -1.54 12.85 -3.93
N ILE A 175 -0.92 12.04 -3.07
CA ILE A 175 -0.57 12.44 -1.70
C ILE A 175 0.48 13.57 -1.73
N THR A 176 1.47 13.45 -2.60
CA THR A 176 2.54 14.44 -2.75
C THR A 176 2.00 15.77 -3.26
N GLU A 177 1.09 15.77 -4.23
CA GLU A 177 0.41 16.98 -4.74
C GLU A 177 -0.49 17.63 -3.68
N ALA A 178 -1.31 16.83 -2.99
CA ALA A 178 -2.19 17.35 -1.93
C ALA A 178 -1.37 17.99 -0.79
N ARG A 179 -0.23 17.36 -0.44
CA ARG A 179 0.70 17.88 0.56
C ARG A 179 1.39 19.15 0.07
N ALA A 180 1.84 19.20 -1.18
CA ALA A 180 2.44 20.40 -1.79
C ALA A 180 1.49 21.59 -1.73
N LYS A 181 0.23 21.45 -2.16
CA LYS A 181 -0.79 22.51 -2.11
C LYS A 181 -1.01 23.05 -0.70
N ARG A 182 -0.97 22.17 0.30
CA ARG A 182 -1.15 22.54 1.71
C ARG A 182 0.05 23.31 2.26
N ILE A 183 1.26 22.86 1.94
CA ILE A 183 2.50 23.52 2.37
C ILE A 183 2.65 24.87 1.66
N GLU A 184 2.35 24.93 0.36
CA GLU A 184 2.36 26.15 -0.44
C GLU A 184 1.49 27.24 0.19
N LYS A 185 0.26 26.93 0.61
CA LYS A 185 -0.63 27.87 1.31
C LYS A 185 0.03 28.46 2.58
N TYR A 186 0.72 27.65 3.36
CA TYR A 186 1.42 28.08 4.57
C TYR A 186 2.63 28.97 4.29
N TYR A 187 3.45 28.63 3.29
CA TYR A 187 4.58 29.48 2.91
C TYR A 187 4.12 30.78 2.22
N ALA A 188 3.04 30.72 1.43
CA ALA A 188 2.42 31.90 0.84
C ALA A 188 1.84 32.86 1.89
N SER A 189 1.21 32.35 2.97
CA SER A 189 0.73 33.20 4.06
C SER A 189 1.90 33.85 4.82
N LYS A 190 2.96 33.08 5.11
CA LYS A 190 4.16 33.59 5.80
C LYS A 190 4.92 34.64 4.99
N ALA A 191 4.96 34.51 3.66
CA ALA A 191 5.60 35.49 2.78
C ALA A 191 4.84 36.83 2.75
N ARG A 192 3.50 36.81 2.89
CA ARG A 192 2.68 38.03 2.99
C ARG A 192 2.92 38.79 4.30
N GLU A 193 3.19 38.06 5.39
CA GLU A 193 3.48 38.65 6.70
C GLU A 193 4.88 39.29 6.78
N SER A 194 5.85 38.79 6.00
CA SER A 194 7.25 39.23 6.10
C SER A 194 7.64 40.41 5.21
N ARG A 195 6.71 41.01 4.44
CA ARG A 195 6.99 42.06 3.41
C ARG A 195 8.15 41.72 2.46
N SER A 196 8.43 40.43 2.28
CA SER A 196 9.40 39.96 1.29
C SER A 196 8.77 40.04 -0.10
N GLU A 197 9.53 40.53 -1.09
CA GLU A 197 9.14 40.48 -2.50
C GLU A 197 8.63 39.08 -2.90
N ASN A 198 7.73 39.04 -3.89
CA ASN A 198 7.12 37.85 -4.51
C ASN A 198 8.18 36.81 -4.94
N ARG A 199 8.73 36.06 -3.98
CA ARG A 199 9.51 34.85 -4.26
C ARG A 199 8.52 33.75 -4.55
N GLY A 200 8.33 33.45 -5.84
CA GLY A 200 7.59 32.28 -6.27
C GLY A 200 8.27 31.03 -5.75
N PHE A 201 7.62 30.29 -4.85
CA PHE A 201 8.13 29.00 -4.40
C PHE A 201 7.92 27.96 -5.50
N SER A 202 8.96 27.21 -5.82
CA SER A 202 8.84 26.01 -6.66
C SER A 202 8.02 24.97 -5.88
N THR A 203 6.88 24.55 -6.41
CA THR A 203 6.17 23.36 -5.92
C THR A 203 6.74 22.12 -6.59
N PRO A 204 6.96 21.01 -5.86
CA PRO A 204 7.47 19.79 -6.46
C PRO A 204 6.47 19.25 -7.49
N LYS A 205 6.96 18.92 -8.68
CA LYS A 205 6.15 18.38 -9.78
C LYS A 205 6.16 16.87 -9.74
N THR A 206 5.00 16.25 -9.72
CA THR A 206 4.84 14.79 -9.62
C THR A 206 4.74 14.17 -11.00
N VAL A 207 5.46 13.05 -11.19
CA VAL A 207 5.38 12.23 -12.40
C VAL A 207 5.09 10.80 -11.96
N THR A 208 3.97 10.25 -12.43
CA THR A 208 3.65 8.83 -12.20
C THR A 208 4.16 8.01 -13.37
N CYS A 209 5.27 7.32 -13.20
CA CYS A 209 5.77 6.36 -14.19
C CYS A 209 6.62 5.28 -13.52
N LYS A 210 6.64 4.09 -14.14
CA LYS A 210 7.68 3.10 -13.83
C LYS A 210 8.92 3.52 -14.61
N VAL A 211 9.98 3.91 -13.91
CA VAL A 211 11.27 4.17 -14.56
C VAL A 211 11.85 2.83 -15.01
N LEU A 212 11.82 2.60 -16.32
CA LEU A 212 12.24 1.32 -16.92
C LEU A 212 13.55 1.41 -17.70
N SER A 213 14.01 2.62 -18.05
CA SER A 213 15.25 2.81 -18.81
C SER A 213 15.87 4.21 -18.57
N PRO A 214 17.19 4.36 -18.83
CA PRO A 214 17.84 5.68 -18.84
C PRO A 214 17.24 6.64 -19.85
N ALA A 215 16.82 6.12 -21.02
CA ALA A 215 16.17 6.92 -22.06
C ALA A 215 14.88 7.56 -21.54
N MET A 216 14.02 6.78 -20.87
CA MET A 216 12.79 7.33 -20.26
C MET A 216 13.11 8.38 -19.20
N LEU A 217 14.11 8.15 -18.35
CA LEU A 217 14.48 9.11 -17.32
C LEU A 217 15.07 10.40 -17.93
N LYS A 218 15.79 10.29 -19.04
CA LYS A 218 16.28 11.40 -19.84
C LYS A 218 15.14 12.16 -20.51
N ASP A 219 14.17 11.46 -21.09
CA ASP A 219 13.02 12.06 -21.77
C ASP A 219 12.11 12.82 -20.80
N VAL A 220 11.85 12.25 -19.63
CA VAL A 220 11.14 12.94 -18.54
C VAL A 220 11.92 14.17 -18.09
N SER A 221 13.25 14.06 -17.95
CA SER A 221 14.08 15.20 -17.54
C SER A 221 14.14 16.30 -18.62
N SER A 222 14.23 15.93 -19.90
CA SER A 222 14.37 16.88 -21.02
C SER A 222 13.06 17.57 -21.37
N ALA A 223 11.93 16.84 -21.36
CA ALA A 223 10.59 17.38 -21.57
C ALA A 223 10.23 18.50 -20.58
N PHE A 224 10.69 18.38 -19.34
CA PHE A 224 10.40 19.37 -18.29
C PHE A 224 11.26 20.64 -18.38
N LEU A 225 12.39 20.59 -19.11
CA LEU A 225 13.26 21.76 -19.33
C LEU A 225 12.78 22.68 -20.46
N GLN A 226 11.74 22.28 -21.22
CA GLN A 226 11.22 23.00 -22.39
C GLN A 226 9.95 23.83 -22.09
N LEU A 227 9.70 24.23 -20.85
CA LEU A 227 8.50 24.99 -20.47
C LEU A 227 8.78 26.49 -20.35
N ASP A 228 8.02 27.31 -21.09
CA ASP A 228 8.07 28.79 -21.09
C ASP A 228 7.62 29.43 -19.77
N ASP A 229 7.91 30.74 -19.65
CA ASP A 229 7.65 31.70 -18.53
C ASP A 229 6.21 31.71 -17.94
N LEU A 230 5.29 30.90 -18.45
CA LEU A 230 3.91 30.73 -17.96
C LEU A 230 3.64 29.37 -17.28
N GLY A 231 4.66 28.51 -17.11
CA GLY A 231 4.60 27.35 -16.21
C GLY A 231 3.65 26.22 -16.61
N LYS A 232 3.15 26.15 -17.85
CA LYS A 232 2.31 25.05 -18.33
C LYS A 232 3.15 23.91 -18.92
N PRO A 233 3.02 22.64 -18.46
CA PRO A 233 3.73 21.50 -19.04
C PRO A 233 3.20 21.09 -20.41
N ILE A 234 4.09 20.72 -21.33
CA ILE A 234 3.77 20.05 -22.61
C ILE A 234 3.32 18.58 -22.41
N PHE A 235 3.40 18.03 -21.19
CA PHE A 235 3.01 16.64 -20.90
C PHE A 235 1.61 16.53 -20.26
N SER A 236 0.59 16.32 -21.10
CA SER A 236 -0.63 15.61 -20.69
C SER A 236 -0.31 14.12 -20.60
N ARG A 237 -0.45 13.52 -19.40
CA ARG A 237 -0.52 12.08 -19.10
C ARG A 237 0.06 11.14 -20.18
N VAL A 238 1.30 10.68 -20.00
CA VAL A 238 1.77 9.46 -20.68
C VAL A 238 1.18 8.26 -19.95
N GLU A 239 0.13 7.69 -20.54
CA GLU A 239 -0.20 6.29 -20.30
C GLU A 239 0.83 5.45 -21.06
N ALA A 240 1.57 4.64 -20.31
CA ALA A 240 2.57 3.73 -20.85
C ALA A 240 1.86 2.54 -21.52
N GLU A 241 1.46 2.72 -22.78
CA GLU A 241 1.32 1.61 -23.72
C GLU A 241 2.52 1.62 -24.67
N GLY A 242 3.24 0.51 -24.72
CA GLY A 242 4.55 0.39 -25.37
C GLY A 242 4.52 0.51 -26.89
N LYS A 243 4.51 1.74 -27.42
CA LYS A 243 4.89 2.05 -28.80
C LYS A 243 6.10 2.99 -28.85
N PRO A 244 7.08 2.77 -29.75
CA PRO A 244 8.16 3.72 -29.99
C PRO A 244 7.60 4.98 -30.65
N LEU A 245 8.22 6.13 -30.33
CA LEU A 245 8.02 7.40 -31.03
C LEU A 245 8.56 7.31 -32.46
N GLU A 246 7.71 6.94 -33.42
CA GLU A 246 7.94 7.20 -34.84
C GLU A 246 6.70 7.84 -35.47
N GLY A 247 6.90 9.00 -36.10
CA GLY A 247 5.97 9.56 -37.08
C GLY A 247 5.34 10.91 -36.73
N ILE A 248 6.10 12.00 -36.87
CA ILE A 248 5.61 13.24 -37.50
C ILE A 248 6.78 13.87 -38.30
N VAL A 249 6.93 13.44 -39.55
CA VAL A 249 7.54 14.25 -40.60
C VAL A 249 6.37 14.74 -41.45
N GLY A 250 6.12 16.05 -41.47
CA GLY A 250 5.14 16.62 -42.41
C GLY A 250 4.46 17.92 -41.97
N SER A 251 5.19 19.01 -41.79
CA SER A 251 4.79 20.32 -42.34
C SER A 251 5.98 21.29 -42.30
N LYS A 252 6.22 21.95 -43.44
CA LYS A 252 7.30 22.90 -43.65
C LYS A 252 6.91 24.27 -43.08
N SER A 253 7.52 24.67 -41.97
CA SER A 253 7.88 26.06 -41.67
C SER A 253 8.89 26.08 -40.51
N PRO A 254 10.05 26.74 -40.60
CA PRO A 254 11.02 26.79 -39.51
C PRO A 254 10.52 27.76 -38.44
N LEU A 255 10.04 27.23 -37.31
CA LEU A 255 9.93 27.99 -36.07
C LEU A 255 11.35 28.16 -35.49
N PRO A 256 11.70 29.34 -34.95
CA PRO A 256 13.08 29.69 -34.63
C PRO A 256 13.63 28.81 -33.51
N CYS A 257 14.74 28.14 -33.79
CA CYS A 257 15.50 27.35 -32.84
C CYS A 257 16.13 28.30 -31.79
N ILE A 258 15.48 28.51 -30.65
CA ILE A 258 16.18 29.06 -29.48
C ILE A 258 17.00 27.91 -28.89
N ALA A 259 18.32 27.99 -29.04
CA ALA A 259 19.26 27.06 -28.43
C ALA A 259 19.24 27.25 -26.89
N ILE A 260 18.39 26.52 -26.18
CA ILE A 260 18.38 26.49 -24.72
C ILE A 260 19.43 25.49 -24.25
N GLY A 261 20.46 25.98 -23.56
CA GLY A 261 21.56 25.18 -23.03
C GLY A 261 21.09 24.10 -22.05
N LYS A 262 21.73 22.93 -22.10
CA LYS A 262 21.50 21.78 -21.21
C LYS A 262 21.75 22.17 -19.74
N SER A 263 20.71 22.28 -18.92
CA SER A 263 20.86 22.62 -17.49
C SER A 263 21.38 21.43 -16.66
N PRO A 264 22.34 21.63 -15.75
CA PRO A 264 22.84 20.59 -14.85
C PRO A 264 21.74 20.10 -13.89
N LEU A 265 21.64 18.78 -13.72
CA LEU A 265 20.65 18.13 -12.87
C LEU A 265 21.29 17.11 -11.92
N VAL A 266 20.59 16.81 -10.84
CA VAL A 266 21.00 15.81 -9.85
C VAL A 266 19.88 14.78 -9.68
N LEU A 267 20.26 13.50 -9.67
CA LEU A 267 19.34 12.40 -9.39
C LEU A 267 19.48 11.98 -7.92
N ALA A 268 18.37 11.89 -7.21
CA ALA A 268 18.32 11.36 -5.86
C ALA A 268 17.31 10.20 -5.77
N GLY A 269 17.64 9.17 -5.01
CA GLY A 269 16.79 8.00 -4.83
C GLY A 269 16.88 7.50 -3.40
N LEU A 270 15.93 7.91 -2.56
CA LEU A 270 15.82 7.42 -1.19
C LEU A 270 15.14 6.06 -1.17
N HIS A 271 15.81 5.05 -0.62
CA HIS A 271 15.34 3.66 -0.70
C HIS A 271 15.25 3.16 -2.15
N ALA A 272 15.94 3.81 -3.11
CA ALA A 272 16.04 3.32 -4.47
C ALA A 272 16.82 2.01 -4.46
N CYS A 273 16.07 0.91 -4.60
CA CYS A 273 16.54 -0.46 -4.65
C CYS A 273 15.94 -1.09 -5.90
N GLY A 274 16.48 -2.22 -6.34
CA GLY A 274 16.04 -2.77 -7.62
C GLY A 274 16.59 -1.96 -8.78
N ASP A 275 16.03 -2.23 -9.96
CA ASP A 275 16.45 -1.65 -11.23
C ASP A 275 16.56 -0.12 -11.22
N LEU A 276 15.93 0.55 -10.26
CA LEU A 276 16.03 1.98 -10.02
C LEU A 276 17.46 2.48 -9.77
N SER A 277 18.23 1.84 -8.88
CA SER A 277 19.62 2.27 -8.58
C SER A 277 20.53 2.10 -9.79
N VAL A 278 20.36 0.99 -10.51
CA VAL A 278 21.12 0.70 -11.74
C VAL A 278 20.73 1.67 -12.84
N THR A 279 19.44 1.96 -12.98
CA THR A 279 18.96 2.93 -13.97
C THR A 279 19.46 4.32 -13.67
N MET A 280 19.50 4.76 -12.41
CA MET A 280 20.08 6.04 -12.01
C MET A 280 21.57 6.12 -12.32
N LEU A 281 22.35 5.09 -11.98
CA LEU A 281 23.79 5.04 -12.28
C LEU A 281 24.07 5.01 -13.79
N ARG A 282 23.30 4.21 -14.54
CA ARG A 282 23.41 4.16 -16.00
C ARG A 282 23.04 5.51 -16.62
N THR A 283 22.00 6.18 -16.12
CA THR A 283 21.63 7.53 -16.57
C THR A 283 22.76 8.52 -16.30
N PHE A 284 23.38 8.47 -15.11
CA PHE A 284 24.54 9.30 -14.79
C PHE A 284 25.72 9.09 -15.76
N MET A 285 25.92 7.86 -16.26
CA MET A 285 26.98 7.55 -17.24
C MET A 285 26.60 7.88 -18.69
N GLU A 286 25.31 7.86 -19.03
CA GLU A 286 24.81 8.05 -20.40
C GLU A 286 24.34 9.49 -20.68
N CYS A 287 24.09 10.30 -19.64
CA CYS A 287 23.54 11.65 -19.75
C CYS A 287 24.48 12.69 -19.15
N ASP A 288 25.11 13.50 -20.01
CA ASP A 288 26.03 14.57 -19.63
C ASP A 288 25.38 15.64 -18.73
N GLU A 289 24.05 15.75 -18.75
CA GLU A 289 23.25 16.69 -17.97
C GLU A 289 23.23 16.32 -16.48
N VAL A 290 23.39 15.03 -16.15
CA VAL A 290 23.39 14.54 -14.77
C VAL A 290 24.78 14.74 -14.16
N LYS A 291 24.88 15.70 -13.25
CA LYS A 291 26.17 16.06 -12.63
C LYS A 291 26.47 15.33 -11.33
N ALA A 292 25.44 14.81 -10.66
CA ALA A 292 25.60 13.95 -9.50
C ALA A 292 24.44 12.96 -9.35
N VAL A 293 24.75 11.84 -8.69
CA VAL A 293 23.78 10.81 -8.30
C VAL A 293 23.87 10.60 -6.79
N ILE A 294 22.73 10.57 -6.11
CA ILE A 294 22.60 10.20 -4.70
C ILE A 294 21.69 8.98 -4.63
N SER A 295 22.25 7.82 -4.33
CA SER A 295 21.49 6.55 -4.23
C SER A 295 21.61 5.98 -2.83
N ILE A 296 20.49 5.90 -2.12
CA ILE A 296 20.42 5.28 -0.78
C ILE A 296 19.63 3.98 -0.88
N GLY A 297 20.34 2.86 -0.99
CA GLY A 297 19.75 1.52 -1.01
C GLY A 297 19.28 1.07 0.38
N CYS A 298 18.25 0.24 0.44
CA CYS A 298 17.73 -0.34 1.69
C CYS A 298 17.20 -1.78 1.59
N CYS A 299 17.21 -2.42 0.42
CA CYS A 299 16.62 -3.74 0.19
C CYS A 299 17.35 -4.53 -0.92
N TYR A 300 18.35 -5.33 -0.54
CA TYR A 300 18.97 -6.33 -1.44
C TYR A 300 18.03 -7.53 -1.74
N ASN A 301 16.86 -7.57 -1.11
CA ASN A 301 15.87 -8.65 -1.20
C ASN A 301 15.20 -8.81 -2.57
N LEU A 302 15.43 -7.89 -3.50
CA LEU A 302 14.96 -7.98 -4.89
C LEU A 302 16.03 -8.49 -5.85
N ILE A 303 17.20 -8.94 -5.37
CA ILE A 303 18.18 -9.62 -6.24
C ILE A 303 17.62 -10.99 -6.64
N SER A 304 17.63 -11.29 -7.94
CA SER A 304 17.20 -12.58 -8.50
C SER A 304 18.42 -13.40 -8.89
N GLU A 305 18.52 -14.60 -8.32
CA GLU A 305 19.55 -15.61 -8.63
C GLU A 305 19.14 -16.48 -9.82
N GLU A 306 17.88 -16.37 -10.30
CA GLU A 306 17.34 -17.17 -11.40
C GLU A 306 17.78 -16.64 -12.78
N ALA A 307 18.04 -17.56 -13.72
CA ALA A 307 18.44 -17.25 -15.09
C ALA A 307 17.31 -16.62 -15.90
N MET A 308 17.66 -15.81 -16.90
CA MET A 308 16.72 -14.98 -17.66
C MET A 308 15.59 -15.77 -18.32
N HIS A 309 14.39 -15.63 -17.77
CA HIS A 309 13.12 -15.64 -18.50
C HIS A 309 12.41 -14.31 -18.17
N GLU A 310 11.92 -13.62 -19.20
CA GLU A 310 11.56 -12.18 -19.24
C GLU A 310 10.38 -11.74 -18.34
N THR A 311 10.03 -12.47 -17.28
CA THR A 311 8.82 -12.20 -16.47
C THR A 311 9.05 -12.06 -14.96
N HIS A 312 10.28 -12.04 -14.46
CA HIS A 312 10.52 -11.91 -13.01
C HIS A 312 11.11 -10.56 -12.61
N SER A 313 10.44 -9.90 -11.66
CA SER A 313 10.88 -8.67 -11.01
C SER A 313 12.06 -8.96 -10.07
N GLY A 314 13.28 -8.62 -10.48
CA GLY A 314 14.46 -8.64 -9.62
C GLY A 314 15.78 -8.43 -10.37
N PHE A 315 16.82 -8.00 -9.67
CA PHE A 315 18.13 -7.72 -10.28
C PHE A 315 18.87 -8.99 -10.67
N PRO A 316 19.42 -9.10 -11.89
CA PRO A 316 20.28 -10.23 -12.24
C PRO A 316 21.61 -10.17 -11.46
N VAL A 317 22.07 -11.32 -10.96
CA VAL A 317 23.43 -11.55 -10.46
C VAL A 317 24.44 -11.52 -11.62
N SER A 318 25.67 -11.06 -11.36
CA SER A 318 26.76 -11.03 -12.38
C SER A 318 27.07 -12.44 -12.91
N THR A 319 27.63 -12.51 -14.11
CA THR A 319 28.00 -13.78 -14.75
C THR A 319 29.08 -14.48 -13.94
N GLY A 320 30.07 -13.72 -13.45
CA GLY A 320 31.11 -14.24 -12.57
C GLY A 320 30.53 -14.87 -11.30
N VAL A 321 29.60 -14.21 -10.61
CA VAL A 321 28.97 -14.78 -9.41
C VAL A 321 28.04 -15.94 -9.74
N LYS A 322 27.33 -15.93 -10.87
CA LYS A 322 26.54 -17.09 -11.34
C LYS A 322 27.41 -18.33 -11.58
N SER A 323 28.64 -18.14 -12.05
CA SER A 323 29.60 -19.23 -12.24
C SER A 323 30.23 -19.72 -10.93
N SER A 324 30.20 -18.88 -9.88
CA SER A 324 30.57 -19.28 -8.53
C SER A 324 29.41 -20.06 -7.89
N SER A 325 29.68 -21.22 -7.29
CA SER A 325 28.68 -22.18 -6.82
C SER A 325 27.86 -21.77 -5.57
N VAL A 326 27.72 -20.45 -5.32
CA VAL A 326 27.08 -19.90 -4.12
C VAL A 326 25.77 -19.21 -4.45
N LEU A 327 24.69 -19.72 -3.84
CA LEU A 327 23.40 -19.07 -3.74
C LEU A 327 23.37 -18.32 -2.41
N LEU A 328 23.29 -16.98 -2.44
CA LEU A 328 23.20 -16.15 -1.24
C LEU A 328 21.82 -16.30 -0.59
N GLY A 329 20.80 -16.70 -1.35
CA GLY A 329 19.48 -17.04 -0.81
C GLY A 329 18.85 -15.86 -0.07
N ARG A 330 17.72 -16.08 0.61
CA ARG A 330 17.00 -14.98 1.29
C ARG A 330 17.67 -14.54 2.59
N ASN A 331 18.15 -15.50 3.38
CA ASN A 331 18.70 -15.24 4.71
C ASN A 331 20.01 -14.44 4.66
N ALA A 332 20.91 -14.74 3.71
CA ALA A 332 22.15 -13.97 3.59
C ALA A 332 21.88 -12.53 3.12
N ARG A 333 20.91 -12.34 2.20
CA ARG A 333 20.46 -10.99 1.79
C ARG A 333 19.83 -10.20 2.93
N ASP A 334 19.01 -10.84 3.76
CA ASP A 334 18.44 -10.20 4.95
C ASP A 334 19.51 -9.87 6.00
N LEU A 335 20.54 -10.70 6.13
CA LEU A 335 21.67 -10.51 7.05
C LEU A 335 22.59 -9.37 6.57
N ALA A 336 22.85 -9.27 5.26
CA ALA A 336 23.57 -8.16 4.65
C ALA A 336 22.89 -6.81 4.89
N CYS A 337 21.56 -6.78 5.07
CA CYS A 337 20.83 -5.56 5.39
C CYS A 337 20.95 -5.15 6.88
N GLN A 338 21.61 -5.94 7.73
CA GLN A 338 21.81 -5.61 9.15
C GLN A 338 23.11 -4.84 9.34
N SER A 339 23.02 -3.60 9.81
CA SER A 339 24.20 -2.82 10.17
C SER A 339 24.87 -3.39 11.43
N ALA A 340 26.17 -3.67 11.35
CA ALA A 340 27.01 -4.02 12.50
C ALA A 340 27.07 -2.89 13.54
N GLU A 341 27.05 -1.63 13.11
CA GLU A 341 27.07 -0.46 14.01
C GLU A 341 25.84 -0.43 14.93
N ARG A 342 24.71 -0.95 14.45
CA ARG A 342 23.50 -1.05 15.27
C ARG A 342 23.71 -1.92 16.51
N TRP A 343 24.59 -2.91 16.45
CA TRP A 343 24.93 -3.76 17.59
C TRP A 343 25.89 -3.04 18.53
N ARG A 344 26.89 -2.35 17.98
CA ARG A 344 27.87 -1.57 18.74
C ARG A 344 27.25 -0.42 19.54
N GLY A 345 26.21 0.21 18.98
CA GLY A 345 25.52 1.34 19.62
C GLY A 345 24.49 0.95 20.69
N LEU A 346 24.32 -0.34 21.00
CA LEU A 346 23.46 -0.78 22.09
C LEU A 346 24.21 -0.70 23.41
N ASP A 347 23.55 -0.18 24.45
CA ASP A 347 24.00 -0.37 25.82
C ASP A 347 23.74 -1.81 26.30
N GLU A 348 24.34 -2.17 27.44
CA GLU A 348 24.24 -3.50 28.04
C GLU A 348 22.77 -3.94 28.24
N ALA A 349 21.95 -3.05 28.80
CA ALA A 349 20.54 -3.33 29.08
C ALA A 349 19.72 -3.59 27.81
N ALA A 350 19.96 -2.80 26.76
CA ALA A 350 19.34 -2.97 25.44
C ALA A 350 19.87 -4.23 24.73
N GLY A 351 21.13 -4.60 24.95
CA GLY A 351 21.72 -5.87 24.51
C GLY A 351 21.00 -7.07 25.12
N ILE A 352 20.92 -7.13 26.45
CA ILE A 352 20.23 -8.18 27.21
C ILE A 352 18.77 -8.30 26.73
N HIS A 353 18.08 -7.16 26.61
CA HIS A 353 16.70 -7.15 26.14
C HIS A 353 16.54 -7.71 24.73
N ASN A 354 17.47 -7.41 23.81
CA ASN A 354 17.45 -7.98 22.46
C ASN A 354 17.70 -9.48 22.48
N PHE A 355 18.65 -9.97 23.28
CA PHE A 355 18.96 -11.40 23.40
C PHE A 355 17.76 -12.17 23.96
N ASP A 356 17.14 -11.68 25.04
CA ASP A 356 15.91 -12.23 25.61
C ASP A 356 14.79 -12.25 24.55
N LEU A 357 14.63 -11.19 23.76
CA LEU A 357 13.63 -11.12 22.70
C LEU A 357 13.88 -12.16 21.59
N HIS A 358 15.14 -12.45 21.26
CA HIS A 358 15.49 -13.51 20.32
C HIS A 358 15.22 -14.90 20.92
N ALA A 359 15.53 -15.10 22.20
CA ALA A 359 15.22 -16.34 22.92
C ALA A 359 13.70 -16.57 23.00
N PHE A 360 12.92 -15.55 23.34
CA PHE A 360 11.45 -15.64 23.36
C PHE A 360 10.87 -15.94 21.99
N ARG A 361 11.45 -15.42 20.91
CA ARG A 361 11.02 -15.78 19.53
C ARG A 361 11.28 -17.24 19.22
N ALA A 362 12.45 -17.77 19.60
CA ALA A 362 12.78 -19.17 19.39
C ALA A 362 11.86 -20.09 20.21
N ALA A 363 11.71 -19.80 21.51
CA ALA A 363 10.79 -20.53 22.38
C ALA A 363 9.33 -20.43 21.91
N PHE A 364 8.91 -19.28 21.37
CA PHE A 364 7.58 -19.13 20.80
C PHE A 364 7.39 -19.97 19.51
N GLN A 365 8.45 -20.18 18.71
CA GLN A 365 8.36 -21.14 17.61
C GLN A 365 8.16 -22.57 18.11
N MET A 366 8.77 -22.96 19.23
CA MET A 366 8.50 -24.27 19.86
C MET A 366 7.04 -24.39 20.31
N VAL A 367 6.48 -23.32 20.90
CA VAL A 367 5.05 -23.24 21.23
C VAL A 367 4.18 -23.46 19.99
N LEU A 368 4.49 -22.79 18.89
CA LEU A 368 3.75 -22.94 17.64
C LEU A 368 3.94 -24.33 17.02
N LEU A 369 5.14 -24.92 17.05
CA LEU A 369 5.37 -26.28 16.55
C LEU A 369 4.58 -27.31 17.34
N LYS A 370 4.55 -27.18 18.67
CA LYS A 370 3.90 -28.16 19.55
C LYS A 370 2.38 -28.06 19.53
N TYR A 371 1.84 -26.85 19.52
CA TYR A 371 0.39 -26.62 19.67
C TYR A 371 -0.32 -26.20 18.39
N TYR A 372 0.41 -25.76 17.37
CA TYR A 372 -0.14 -25.23 16.11
C TYR A 372 0.73 -25.54 14.87
N PRO A 373 1.12 -26.81 14.65
CA PRO A 373 2.06 -27.20 13.58
C PRO A 373 1.59 -26.75 12.17
N GLU A 374 0.29 -26.70 11.94
CA GLU A 374 -0.33 -26.26 10.68
C GLU A 374 0.00 -24.80 10.32
N ILE A 375 0.24 -23.94 11.32
CA ILE A 375 0.58 -22.53 11.10
C ILE A 375 2.03 -22.39 10.62
N ILE A 376 2.94 -23.19 11.15
CA ILE A 376 4.34 -23.19 10.72
C ILE A 376 4.49 -23.76 9.32
N ILE A 377 3.73 -24.81 8.97
CA ILE A 377 3.72 -25.38 7.62
C ILE A 377 3.21 -24.36 6.59
N ARG A 378 2.19 -23.57 6.93
CA ARG A 378 1.60 -22.58 6.02
C ARG A 378 2.32 -21.23 6.00
N ASN A 379 3.04 -20.87 7.06
CA ASN A 379 3.68 -19.57 7.22
C ASN A 379 5.00 -19.67 8.02
N PRO A 380 6.13 -20.06 7.40
CA PRO A 380 7.42 -20.12 8.08
C PRO A 380 7.98 -18.75 8.53
N ALA A 381 7.38 -17.62 8.08
CA ALA A 381 7.90 -16.26 8.28
C ALA A 381 7.17 -15.41 9.35
N ILE A 382 6.62 -16.03 10.39
CA ILE A 382 5.81 -15.39 11.46
C ILE A 382 6.49 -14.16 12.10
N GLY A 383 7.83 -14.16 12.25
CA GLY A 383 8.57 -13.05 12.86
C GLY A 383 8.52 -11.73 12.09
N ARG A 384 8.46 -11.76 10.76
CA ARG A 384 8.41 -10.54 9.91
C ARG A 384 7.00 -9.94 9.84
N GLN A 385 5.99 -10.79 9.75
CA GLN A 385 4.59 -10.37 9.83
C GLN A 385 4.28 -9.74 11.19
N GLY A 386 4.83 -10.27 12.28
CA GLY A 386 4.75 -9.66 13.61
C GLY A 386 5.37 -8.25 13.69
N LYS A 387 6.47 -7.98 12.97
CA LYS A 387 7.11 -6.65 12.91
C LYS A 387 6.30 -5.65 12.08
N ALA A 388 5.70 -6.11 10.97
CA ALA A 388 4.77 -5.31 10.17
C ALA A 388 3.49 -4.97 10.95
N LEU A 389 2.93 -5.93 11.69
CA LEU A 389 1.79 -5.74 12.58
C LEU A 389 2.12 -4.80 13.75
N ARG A 390 3.32 -4.90 14.35
CA ARG A 390 3.80 -3.97 15.39
C ARG A 390 3.95 -2.54 14.85
N ARG A 391 4.44 -2.34 13.62
CA ARG A 391 4.51 -1.02 12.98
C ARG A 391 3.13 -0.43 12.68
N LYS A 392 2.16 -1.28 12.32
CA LYS A 392 0.76 -0.89 12.10
C LYS A 392 0.05 -0.54 13.42
N HIS A 393 0.41 -1.21 14.51
CA HIS A 393 -0.13 -0.96 15.86
C HIS A 393 0.53 0.26 16.54
N ASN A 394 1.86 0.42 16.45
CA ASN A 394 2.55 1.60 17.00
C ASN A 394 2.17 2.90 16.28
N ARG A 395 1.76 2.85 14.99
CA ARG A 395 1.13 4.02 14.33
C ARG A 395 -0.19 4.41 15.00
N ARG A 396 -1.01 3.44 15.41
CA ARG A 396 -2.25 3.70 16.16
C ARG A 396 -1.98 4.27 17.55
N ILE A 397 -0.88 3.87 18.20
CA ILE A 397 -0.48 4.40 19.53
C ILE A 397 0.09 5.83 19.42
N LEU A 398 0.90 6.11 18.39
CA LEU A 398 1.39 7.47 18.11
C LEU A 398 0.28 8.43 17.64
N GLU A 399 -0.73 7.90 16.94
CA GLU A 399 -1.97 8.62 16.61
C GLU A 399 -2.82 8.88 17.86
N SER A 400 -2.71 8.07 18.93
CA SER A 400 -3.36 8.37 20.22
C SER A 400 -2.57 9.36 21.10
N ASP A 401 -1.23 9.40 21.00
CA ASP A 401 -0.40 10.33 21.79
C ASP A 401 -0.33 11.74 21.18
N SER A 402 -0.48 11.88 19.87
CA SER A 402 -0.57 13.19 19.19
C SER A 402 -1.86 13.95 19.51
N ASN A 403 -2.92 13.26 19.94
CA ASN A 403 -4.16 13.88 20.41
C ASN A 403 -4.14 14.27 21.89
N ARG A 404 -3.03 14.03 22.59
CA ARG A 404 -2.84 14.44 24.00
C ARG A 404 -2.08 15.75 24.17
N ALA A 405 -1.52 16.32 23.09
CA ALA A 405 -0.69 17.52 23.16
C ALA A 405 -1.44 18.85 22.96
N GLU A 406 -2.73 18.84 22.58
CA GLU A 406 -3.51 20.07 22.32
C GLU A 406 -4.56 20.44 23.39
N SER A 407 -4.58 19.76 24.54
CA SER A 407 -5.40 20.19 25.67
C SER A 407 -4.66 20.00 26.99
N PHE A 408 -3.92 21.01 27.44
CA PHE A 408 -4.11 21.69 28.74
C PHE A 408 -2.92 22.63 29.04
N SER A 409 -3.20 23.94 28.99
CA SER A 409 -2.44 25.00 29.63
C SER A 409 -3.18 25.40 30.92
N GLN A 410 -2.43 25.55 32.02
CA GLN A 410 -2.82 25.99 33.38
C GLN A 410 -3.61 24.95 34.21
N LYS A 411 -3.18 24.43 35.37
CA LYS A 411 -2.24 24.89 36.43
C LYS A 411 -1.42 23.73 37.04
N ASN A 412 -0.30 24.12 37.67
CA ASN A 412 0.83 23.34 38.23
C ASN A 412 0.50 22.37 39.40
N HIS A 413 0.98 21.11 39.35
CA HIS A 413 2.18 20.62 40.07
C HIS A 413 2.47 19.11 39.88
N LYS A 414 3.72 18.84 39.45
CA LYS A 414 4.62 17.64 39.52
C LYS A 414 4.12 16.21 39.19
N PRO A 415 4.90 15.42 38.42
CA PRO A 415 4.46 14.18 37.79
C PRO A 415 4.79 12.93 38.62
N VAL A 416 3.85 11.99 38.77
CA VAL A 416 4.13 10.64 39.29
C VAL A 416 3.34 9.57 38.51
N ILE A 417 4.07 8.87 37.65
CA ILE A 417 4.14 7.40 37.46
C ILE A 417 2.84 6.64 37.81
N CYS A 418 2.08 6.26 36.79
CA CYS A 418 0.90 5.41 36.91
C CYS A 418 1.31 3.92 36.92
N CYS A 419 1.45 3.35 38.11
CA CYS A 419 1.24 1.93 38.36
C CYS A 419 -0.15 1.74 38.96
N THR A 420 -0.95 0.86 38.33
CA THR A 420 -2.03 0.01 38.89
C THR A 420 -2.90 0.50 40.06
N LYS A 421 -4.22 0.50 39.88
CA LYS A 421 -5.24 0.18 40.91
C LYS A 421 -6.34 -0.67 40.24
N SER A 422 -6.51 -1.96 40.54
CA SER A 422 -7.00 -2.65 41.76
C SER A 422 -8.52 -2.54 41.95
N PHE A 423 -9.21 -3.68 41.94
CA PHE A 423 -10.47 -3.86 42.67
C PHE A 423 -10.26 -4.95 43.74
N ASN A 424 -10.49 -4.50 44.97
CA ASN A 424 -10.85 -5.11 46.25
C ASN A 424 -10.23 -6.42 46.76
N ARG A 425 -9.68 -6.28 47.97
CA ARG A 425 -9.28 -7.30 48.94
C ARG A 425 -10.51 -7.79 49.71
N ASP A 426 -10.51 -9.08 50.03
CA ASP A 426 -10.94 -9.55 51.35
C ASP A 426 -9.70 -9.93 52.16
N GLU A 427 -9.86 -9.83 53.47
CA GLU A 427 -8.87 -9.60 54.52
C GLU A 427 -7.83 -10.71 54.71
N ASN A 428 -6.56 -10.30 54.87
CA ASN A 428 -5.64 -10.70 55.97
C ASN A 428 -4.20 -10.26 55.61
N ASP A 429 -3.79 -9.13 56.19
CA ASP A 429 -2.40 -8.66 56.35
C ASP A 429 -1.95 -9.10 57.76
N PRO A 430 -0.68 -9.48 58.00
CA PRO A 430 0.22 -8.42 58.47
C PRO A 430 1.68 -8.52 58.00
N LEU A 431 2.17 -7.35 57.59
CA LEU A 431 3.39 -6.67 58.04
C LEU A 431 4.66 -6.78 57.18
N LEU A 432 4.76 -5.74 56.35
CA LEU A 432 5.94 -5.01 55.90
C LEU A 432 6.95 -4.71 57.01
N ASN A 433 8.23 -4.77 56.65
CA ASN A 433 9.25 -3.81 57.08
C ASN A 433 10.33 -3.70 56.00
N GLU A 434 10.40 -2.55 55.33
CA GLU A 434 11.65 -2.05 54.71
C GLU A 434 12.36 -1.17 55.75
N PRO A 435 13.71 -1.05 55.71
CA PRO A 435 14.26 0.10 55.01
C PRO A 435 15.60 -0.14 54.27
N SER A 436 15.71 0.53 53.11
CA SER A 436 16.91 1.18 52.53
C SER A 436 18.32 0.74 52.94
N SER A 437 19.14 0.36 51.96
CA SER A 437 20.45 1.00 51.65
C SER A 437 21.25 0.15 50.65
N TYR A 438 22.04 0.83 49.83
CA TYR A 438 23.00 0.21 48.92
C TYR A 438 24.03 -0.61 49.69
N THR A 439 24.07 -1.92 49.45
CA THR A 439 25.28 -2.74 49.53
C THR A 439 25.21 -3.87 48.52
N ARG A 440 26.27 -3.99 47.70
CA ARG A 440 26.60 -5.24 47.01
C ARG A 440 26.80 -6.31 48.09
N SER A 441 25.97 -7.34 48.09
CA SER A 441 26.35 -8.65 48.59
C SER A 441 25.81 -9.71 47.65
N SER A 442 26.75 -10.41 47.03
CA SER A 442 26.63 -11.77 46.51
C SER A 442 25.55 -12.59 47.24
N ASN A 443 24.51 -13.00 46.50
CA ASN A 443 23.96 -14.34 46.63
C ASN A 443 23.15 -14.71 45.38
N GLU A 444 23.58 -15.81 44.79
CA GLU A 444 22.95 -16.51 43.69
C GLU A 444 21.56 -17.01 44.13
N GLY A 445 20.55 -16.84 43.26
CA GLY A 445 19.27 -17.54 43.40
C GLY A 445 18.02 -16.67 43.27
N SER A 446 17.42 -16.68 42.06
CA SER A 446 15.98 -16.50 41.73
C SER A 446 15.68 -15.56 40.54
N ASN A 447 16.40 -15.67 39.42
CA ASN A 447 16.14 -14.88 38.21
C ASN A 447 15.12 -15.52 37.22
N SER A 448 14.64 -16.75 37.47
CA SER A 448 13.78 -17.48 36.52
C SER A 448 12.31 -17.00 36.51
N GLY A 449 11.82 -16.44 37.64
CA GLY A 449 10.44 -15.97 37.77
C GLY A 449 10.11 -14.76 36.88
N ASP A 450 11.06 -13.83 36.71
CA ASP A 450 10.86 -12.61 35.91
C ASP A 450 10.95 -12.90 34.40
N ARG A 451 11.95 -13.71 33.97
CA ARG A 451 12.10 -14.10 32.56
C ARG A 451 10.93 -14.92 32.04
N TYR A 452 10.42 -15.89 32.82
CA TYR A 452 9.23 -16.65 32.45
C TYR A 452 7.99 -15.74 32.30
N SER A 453 7.79 -14.78 33.21
CA SER A 453 6.68 -13.83 33.12
C SER A 453 6.73 -12.99 31.83
N LYS A 454 7.92 -12.53 31.44
CA LYS A 454 8.15 -11.81 30.18
C LYS A 454 7.90 -12.71 28.96
N PHE A 455 8.36 -13.95 29.00
CA PHE A 455 8.10 -14.95 27.95
C PHE A 455 6.61 -15.23 27.80
N LEU A 456 5.90 -15.47 28.91
CA LEU A 456 4.46 -15.75 28.91
C LEU A 456 3.69 -14.57 28.27
N LYS A 457 3.99 -13.33 28.67
CA LYS A 457 3.42 -12.13 28.05
C LYS A 457 3.72 -12.08 26.54
N PHE A 458 4.95 -12.38 26.15
CA PHE A 458 5.34 -12.44 24.73
C PHE A 458 4.53 -13.47 23.94
N CYS A 459 4.34 -14.68 24.49
CA CYS A 459 3.56 -15.74 23.86
C CYS A 459 2.08 -15.38 23.76
N LEU A 460 1.46 -14.88 24.83
CA LEU A 460 0.05 -14.48 24.83
C LEU A 460 -0.21 -13.42 23.75
N TRP A 461 0.65 -12.39 23.67
CA TRP A 461 0.58 -11.38 22.62
C TRP A 461 0.84 -11.95 21.23
N GLY A 462 1.75 -12.92 21.11
CA GLY A 462 2.05 -13.62 19.87
C GLY A 462 0.86 -14.42 19.34
N LEU A 463 0.20 -15.19 20.21
CA LEU A 463 -0.98 -15.99 19.90
C LEU A 463 -2.19 -15.13 19.57
N GLU A 464 -2.46 -14.09 20.36
CA GLU A 464 -3.52 -13.11 20.10
C GLU A 464 -3.35 -12.49 18.70
N ARG A 465 -2.13 -12.11 18.32
CA ARG A 465 -1.82 -11.57 17.00
C ARG A 465 -2.02 -12.56 15.85
N LEU A 466 -1.91 -13.86 16.14
CA LEU A 466 -2.20 -14.94 15.21
C LEU A 466 -3.68 -15.35 15.23
N GLY A 467 -4.50 -14.72 16.10
CA GLY A 467 -5.91 -15.05 16.26
C GLY A 467 -6.15 -16.39 16.96
N LEU A 468 -5.21 -16.82 17.80
CA LEU A 468 -5.25 -18.08 18.53
C LEU A 468 -5.50 -17.80 20.01
N HIS A 469 -6.51 -18.44 20.58
CA HIS A 469 -6.87 -18.29 21.99
C HIS A 469 -7.06 -19.67 22.61
N ASP A 470 -6.27 -19.97 23.64
CA ASP A 470 -6.42 -21.19 24.43
C ASP A 470 -5.69 -21.02 25.76
N SER A 471 -6.39 -21.28 26.87
CA SER A 471 -5.95 -20.97 28.24
C SER A 471 -5.33 -22.17 28.97
N GLN A 472 -5.28 -23.36 28.35
CA GLN A 472 -4.74 -24.59 28.96
C GLN A 472 -3.46 -25.11 28.28
N LYS A 473 -2.48 -24.22 28.03
CA LYS A 473 -1.19 -24.60 27.41
C LYS A 473 -0.05 -24.56 28.41
N ASN A 474 0.77 -25.61 28.40
CA ASN A 474 1.92 -25.74 29.30
C ASN A 474 3.10 -24.87 28.80
N PHE A 475 2.95 -23.55 28.92
CA PHE A 475 4.02 -22.59 28.59
C PHE A 475 5.21 -22.73 29.54
N LEU A 476 4.98 -23.10 30.80
CA LEU A 476 6.04 -23.27 31.79
C LEU A 476 6.98 -24.44 31.43
N GLY A 477 6.42 -25.58 31.03
CA GLY A 477 7.22 -26.73 30.61
C GLY A 477 8.06 -26.44 29.37
N LEU A 478 7.48 -25.76 28.37
CA LEU A 478 8.21 -25.34 27.18
C LEU A 478 9.27 -24.27 27.48
N TRP A 479 8.99 -23.34 28.39
CA TRP A 479 9.99 -22.36 28.80
C TRP A 479 11.16 -23.04 29.50
N LYS A 480 10.92 -23.97 30.44
CA LYS A 480 11.98 -24.72 31.12
C LYS A 480 12.87 -25.48 30.13
N GLU A 481 12.29 -26.06 29.09
CA GLU A 481 13.04 -26.71 28.02
C GLU A 481 13.91 -25.70 27.25
N ALA A 482 13.34 -24.57 26.84
CA ALA A 482 14.03 -23.55 26.04
C ALA A 482 15.04 -22.70 26.84
N GLU A 483 14.80 -22.49 28.13
CA GLU A 483 15.61 -21.64 29.02
C GLU A 483 17.04 -22.16 29.14
N THR A 484 17.23 -23.48 29.09
CA THR A 484 18.56 -24.11 29.10
C THR A 484 19.45 -23.67 27.92
N PHE A 485 18.84 -23.19 26.84
CA PHE A 485 19.52 -22.70 25.64
C PHE A 485 19.51 -21.17 25.50
N ALA A 486 18.84 -20.44 26.40
CA ALA A 486 18.66 -18.99 26.29
C ALA A 486 20.00 -18.24 26.25
N ASP A 487 20.98 -18.70 27.04
CA ASP A 487 22.30 -18.07 27.12
C ASP A 487 23.18 -18.34 25.88
N LEU A 488 22.78 -19.27 25.00
CA LEU A 488 23.46 -19.53 23.73
C LEU A 488 22.98 -18.60 22.61
N VAL A 489 21.79 -18.00 22.76
CA VAL A 489 21.17 -17.17 21.74
C VAL A 489 21.99 -15.92 21.46
N GLY A 490 22.45 -15.22 22.51
CA GLY A 490 23.29 -14.02 22.38
C GLY A 490 24.56 -14.28 21.56
N PRO A 491 25.46 -15.18 22.03
CA PRO A 491 26.68 -15.57 21.33
C PRO A 491 26.45 -15.98 19.87
N TYR A 492 25.46 -16.84 19.61
CA TYR A 492 25.15 -17.30 18.26
C TYR A 492 24.74 -16.15 17.33
N TRP A 493 23.87 -15.26 17.79
CA TRP A 493 23.40 -14.14 16.98
C TRP A 493 24.49 -13.08 16.74
N THR A 494 25.40 -12.85 17.68
CA THR A 494 26.52 -11.92 17.49
C THR A 494 27.54 -12.46 16.50
N LEU A 495 27.84 -13.77 16.54
CA LEU A 495 28.66 -14.43 15.53
C LEU A 495 28.01 -14.35 14.14
N ARG A 496 26.71 -14.64 14.06
CA ARG A 496 25.96 -14.52 12.82
C ARG A 496 25.97 -13.08 12.29
N ALA A 497 25.80 -12.08 13.16
CA ALA A 497 25.80 -10.67 12.79
C ALA A 497 27.16 -10.19 12.25
N ALA A 498 28.28 -10.81 12.65
CA ALA A 498 29.60 -10.52 12.10
C ALA A 498 29.75 -10.86 10.61
N LEU A 499 28.93 -11.77 10.07
CA LEU A 499 28.90 -12.06 8.63
C LEU A 499 28.12 -11.02 7.82
N GLY A 500 27.29 -10.18 8.46
CA GLY A 500 26.50 -9.15 7.78
C GLY A 500 27.35 -8.22 6.91
N PRO A 501 28.43 -7.62 7.46
CA PRO A 501 29.33 -6.77 6.69
C PRO A 501 30.02 -7.45 5.49
N VAL A 502 30.40 -8.72 5.65
CA VAL A 502 31.02 -9.54 4.60
C VAL A 502 30.04 -9.78 3.45
N LEU A 503 28.80 -10.17 3.79
CA LEU A 503 27.75 -10.42 2.82
C LEU A 503 27.33 -9.15 2.07
N GLU A 504 27.22 -8.03 2.77
CA GLU A 504 26.96 -6.73 2.11
C GLU A 504 28.09 -6.36 1.15
N THR A 505 29.35 -6.59 1.54
CA THR A 505 30.50 -6.37 0.67
C THR A 505 30.43 -7.24 -0.59
N ALA A 506 30.11 -8.54 -0.45
CA ALA A 506 29.92 -9.43 -1.58
C ALA A 506 28.82 -8.93 -2.55
N LEU A 507 27.69 -8.47 -2.01
CA LEU A 507 26.60 -7.92 -2.82
C LEU A 507 27.01 -6.65 -3.56
N LEU A 508 27.74 -5.74 -2.91
CA LEU A 508 28.24 -4.51 -3.53
C LEU A 508 29.26 -4.81 -4.64
N LEU A 509 30.18 -5.75 -4.39
CA LEU A 509 31.16 -6.20 -5.38
C LEU A 509 30.50 -6.88 -6.58
N ASP A 510 29.47 -7.69 -6.36
CA ASP A 510 28.68 -8.30 -7.44
C ASP A 510 27.97 -7.23 -8.29
N ARG A 511 27.46 -6.16 -7.67
CA ARG A 511 26.91 -5.01 -8.42
C ARG A 511 27.97 -4.31 -9.27
N LEU A 512 29.17 -4.12 -8.73
CA LEU A 512 30.29 -3.54 -9.47
C LEU A 512 30.70 -4.45 -10.63
N LEU A 513 30.84 -5.75 -10.38
CA LEU A 513 31.22 -6.74 -11.39
C LEU A 513 30.19 -6.79 -12.52
N PHE A 514 28.90 -6.81 -12.20
CA PHE A 514 27.83 -6.73 -13.19
C PHE A 514 28.00 -5.50 -14.08
N LEU A 515 28.28 -4.32 -13.53
CA LEU A 515 28.51 -3.11 -14.32
C LEU A 515 29.79 -3.22 -15.18
N GLN A 516 30.86 -3.80 -14.66
CA GLN A 516 32.10 -4.03 -15.41
C GLN A 516 31.89 -5.00 -16.59
N GLU A 517 31.13 -6.08 -16.41
CA GLU A 517 30.74 -7.04 -17.46
C GLU A 517 29.90 -6.36 -18.56
N GLN A 518 28.96 -5.49 -18.18
CA GLN A 518 28.14 -4.74 -19.13
C GLN A 518 28.96 -3.67 -19.89
N GLY A 519 29.96 -3.08 -19.24
CA GLY A 519 30.91 -2.16 -19.85
C GLY A 519 31.81 -2.84 -20.88
N PHE A 520 32.17 -4.11 -20.67
CA PHE A 520 32.94 -4.91 -21.63
C PHE A 520 32.16 -5.19 -22.92
N LEU A 521 30.84 -5.34 -22.85
CA LEU A 521 29.98 -5.52 -24.05
C LEU A 521 29.83 -4.25 -24.90
N LYS A 522 30.10 -3.05 -24.36
CA LYS A 522 30.06 -1.77 -25.10
C LYS A 522 31.43 -1.15 -25.36
N ALA A 523 32.52 -1.73 -24.84
CA ALA A 523 33.89 -1.26 -25.08
C ALA A 523 34.42 -1.52 -26.50
N SER A 524 33.57 -1.96 -27.45
CA SER A 524 33.86 -1.95 -28.89
C SER A 524 33.36 -0.70 -29.62
N SER A 525 32.67 0.26 -28.96
CA SER A 525 32.27 1.51 -29.63
C SER A 525 32.18 2.72 -28.70
N ARG A 526 33.34 3.22 -28.23
CA ARG A 526 33.68 4.65 -28.05
C ARG A 526 34.94 4.77 -27.19
N THR A 527 36.05 5.10 -27.84
CA THR A 527 37.30 5.48 -27.21
C THR A 527 37.13 6.84 -26.52
N TYR A 528 37.19 6.88 -25.19
CA TYR A 528 37.52 8.12 -24.48
C TYR A 528 38.98 8.49 -24.82
N ARG A 529 39.14 9.71 -25.33
CA ARG A 529 40.41 10.25 -25.80
C ARG A 529 41.29 10.64 -24.60
N VAL A 530 42.07 9.69 -24.09
CA VAL A 530 43.40 10.00 -23.52
C VAL A 530 44.42 9.77 -24.64
N LYS A 531 45.24 10.78 -24.94
CA LYS A 531 46.23 10.81 -26.04
C LYS A 531 47.03 9.49 -26.14
N ARG A 532 46.94 8.75 -27.26
CA ARG A 532 48.00 7.82 -27.71
C ARG A 532 48.16 7.75 -29.23
N ARG A 533 49.43 7.60 -29.64
CA ARG A 533 50.01 7.62 -30.99
C ARG A 533 49.50 6.45 -31.88
N LYS A 534 49.46 6.73 -33.19
CA LYS A 534 49.09 5.83 -34.30
C LYS A 534 50.04 4.63 -34.44
N ILE A 535 49.49 3.42 -34.58
CA ILE A 535 50.04 2.34 -35.43
C ILE A 535 48.86 1.66 -36.14
N ARG A 536 48.97 1.53 -37.47
CA ARG A 536 48.02 0.90 -38.41
C ARG A 536 48.28 -0.61 -38.46
N VAL A 537 47.21 -1.43 -38.48
CA VAL A 537 47.21 -2.76 -39.12
C VAL A 537 45.82 -3.01 -39.76
N ARG A 538 45.82 -3.60 -40.96
CA ARG A 538 44.72 -3.88 -41.90
C ARG A 538 44.20 -5.32 -41.76
N ALA A 539 43.07 -5.59 -42.43
CA ALA A 539 42.47 -6.88 -42.88
C ALA A 539 41.22 -7.30 -42.08
N GLU A 540 40.13 -7.81 -42.64
CA GLU A 540 39.57 -7.90 -44.00
C GLU A 540 38.06 -8.23 -43.82
N PHE A 541 37.24 -7.95 -44.83
CA PHE A 541 35.79 -8.11 -44.80
C PHE A 541 35.35 -9.58 -44.79
N ASP A 542 34.29 -9.92 -44.04
CA ASP A 542 33.18 -10.69 -44.60
C ASP A 542 31.85 -10.24 -43.97
N GLY A 543 30.85 -10.08 -44.82
CA GLY A 543 29.58 -9.44 -44.50
C GLY A 543 28.47 -10.45 -44.24
N LYS A 544 27.73 -10.24 -43.15
CA LYS A 544 26.26 -10.37 -43.05
C LYS A 544 25.83 -10.13 -41.60
N VAL A 545 25.20 -8.99 -41.35
CA VAL A 545 24.31 -8.80 -40.20
C VAL A 545 22.91 -8.66 -40.77
N ASN A 546 22.16 -9.76 -40.73
CA ASN A 546 20.72 -9.75 -40.98
C ASN A 546 20.01 -9.29 -39.70
N GLY A 547 19.09 -8.32 -39.82
CA GLY A 547 18.11 -8.07 -38.77
C GLY A 547 17.59 -6.63 -38.59
N ALA A 548 17.48 -5.83 -39.65
CA ALA A 548 16.46 -4.78 -39.66
C ALA A 548 15.09 -5.45 -39.85
N LEU A 549 14.07 -5.04 -39.10
CA LEU A 549 12.69 -5.45 -39.37
C LEU A 549 12.20 -4.70 -40.61
N SER A 550 12.18 -5.37 -41.76
CA SER A 550 11.34 -5.00 -42.89
C SER A 550 9.88 -5.35 -42.58
N ALA A 551 8.96 -4.63 -43.21
CA ALA A 551 7.53 -4.94 -43.21
C ALA A 551 7.20 -6.13 -44.14
N ASP A 552 7.96 -7.23 -44.02
CA ASP A 552 7.62 -8.50 -44.63
C ASP A 552 6.85 -9.33 -43.59
N PHE A 553 5.75 -9.95 -44.01
CA PHE A 553 4.94 -10.86 -43.19
C PHE A 553 5.85 -11.93 -42.52
N ASP A 554 6.21 -11.73 -41.25
CA ASP A 554 7.04 -12.68 -40.52
C ASP A 554 6.21 -13.94 -40.22
N SER A 555 6.50 -15.05 -40.90
CA SER A 555 5.79 -16.32 -40.71
C SER A 555 5.77 -16.75 -39.24
N ARG A 556 6.80 -16.35 -38.47
CA ARG A 556 6.96 -16.67 -37.05
C ARG A 556 5.96 -15.95 -36.15
N TYR A 557 5.40 -14.81 -36.56
CA TYR A 557 4.29 -14.17 -35.85
C TYR A 557 3.03 -15.03 -35.93
N THR A 558 2.71 -15.51 -37.14
CA THR A 558 1.61 -16.46 -37.37
C THR A 558 1.80 -17.78 -36.62
N ASP A 559 3.01 -18.30 -36.55
CA ASP A 559 3.28 -19.56 -35.84
C ASP A 559 3.18 -19.40 -34.31
N ARG A 560 3.66 -18.27 -33.76
CA ARG A 560 3.44 -17.93 -32.33
C ARG A 560 1.97 -17.71 -32.03
N GLN A 561 1.24 -17.08 -32.95
CA GLN A 561 -0.18 -16.83 -32.81
C GLN A 561 -0.99 -18.12 -32.84
N LYS A 562 -0.67 -19.04 -33.77
CA LYS A 562 -1.23 -20.41 -33.81
C LYS A 562 -0.90 -21.21 -32.56
N ALA A 563 0.33 -21.15 -32.06
CA ALA A 563 0.73 -21.84 -30.83
C ALA A 563 -0.01 -21.29 -29.61
N LEU A 564 -0.20 -19.96 -29.54
CA LEU A 564 -0.99 -19.32 -28.49
C LEU A 564 -2.47 -19.73 -28.56
N ASP A 565 -3.05 -19.75 -29.76
CA ASP A 565 -4.46 -20.12 -29.95
C ASP A 565 -4.70 -21.61 -29.68
N ALA A 566 -3.74 -22.48 -30.05
CA ALA A 566 -3.76 -23.89 -29.67
C ALA A 566 -3.69 -24.06 -28.15
N ALA A 567 -2.77 -23.38 -27.46
CA ALA A 567 -2.67 -23.42 -26.01
C ALA A 567 -3.93 -22.88 -25.32
N MET A 568 -4.53 -21.79 -25.83
CA MET A 568 -5.80 -21.27 -25.33
C MET A 568 -6.95 -22.27 -25.52
N ASN A 569 -7.00 -22.97 -26.65
CA ASN A 569 -7.99 -24.01 -26.92
C ASN A 569 -7.79 -25.23 -26.02
N ASP A 570 -6.55 -25.69 -25.82
CA ASP A 570 -6.23 -26.80 -24.92
C ASP A 570 -6.62 -26.50 -23.48
N ILE A 571 -6.36 -25.27 -23.01
CA ILE A 571 -6.77 -24.82 -21.67
C ILE A 571 -8.31 -24.74 -21.59
N ASN A 572 -8.99 -24.20 -22.60
CA ASN A 572 -10.46 -24.15 -22.61
C ASN A 572 -11.10 -25.54 -22.72
N ASN A 573 -10.47 -26.50 -23.39
CA ASN A 573 -10.92 -27.89 -23.44
C ASN A 573 -10.69 -28.61 -22.10
N SER A 574 -9.57 -28.33 -21.43
CA SER A 574 -9.21 -28.98 -20.16
C SER A 574 -9.98 -28.43 -18.96
N PHE A 575 -10.27 -27.12 -18.94
CA PHE A 575 -10.84 -26.42 -17.78
C PHE A 575 -12.24 -25.82 -18.03
N GLY A 576 -12.77 -25.92 -19.24
CA GLY A 576 -14.09 -25.44 -19.66
C GLY A 576 -14.04 -24.19 -20.55
N LYS A 577 -14.99 -24.07 -21.48
CA LYS A 577 -15.09 -22.91 -22.40
C LYS A 577 -15.16 -21.61 -21.60
N GLY A 578 -14.24 -20.68 -21.88
CA GLY A 578 -14.17 -19.38 -21.20
C GLY A 578 -13.16 -19.32 -20.04
N SER A 579 -12.43 -20.40 -19.77
CA SER A 579 -11.36 -20.43 -18.75
C SER A 579 -10.22 -19.46 -19.06
N VAL A 580 -9.89 -19.30 -20.35
CA VAL A 580 -8.93 -18.32 -20.84
C VAL A 580 -9.51 -17.64 -22.08
N THR A 581 -9.71 -16.33 -22.00
CA THR A 581 -10.24 -15.50 -23.10
C THR A 581 -9.40 -14.23 -23.21
N ARG A 582 -9.32 -13.66 -24.43
CA ARG A 582 -8.70 -12.35 -24.59
C ARG A 582 -9.67 -11.28 -24.11
N LEU A 583 -9.18 -10.38 -23.24
CA LEU A 583 -10.00 -9.33 -22.65
C LEU A 583 -10.69 -8.44 -23.70
N GLY A 584 -10.04 -8.21 -24.84
CA GLY A 584 -10.58 -7.40 -25.95
C GLY A 584 -11.60 -8.12 -26.84
N SER A 585 -11.58 -9.46 -26.94
CA SER A 585 -12.55 -10.23 -27.75
C SER A 585 -13.84 -10.54 -27.00
N ALA A 586 -13.86 -10.37 -25.68
CA ALA A 586 -15.03 -10.55 -24.82
C ALA A 586 -15.95 -9.30 -24.76
N GLY A 587 -15.87 -8.39 -25.74
CA GLY A 587 -16.64 -7.15 -25.73
C GLY A 587 -16.30 -6.28 -24.52
N GLY A 588 -15.04 -5.83 -24.42
CA GLY A 588 -14.58 -4.82 -23.47
C GLY A 588 -15.26 -4.83 -22.10
N ALA A 589 -15.00 -5.84 -21.27
CA ALA A 589 -15.34 -6.03 -19.84
C ALA A 589 -16.19 -4.94 -19.11
N LEU A 590 -17.34 -4.55 -19.65
CA LEU A 590 -18.36 -3.77 -18.94
C LEU A 590 -19.14 -4.78 -18.11
N VAL A 591 -19.02 -4.66 -16.79
CA VAL A 591 -19.80 -5.50 -15.87
C VAL A 591 -21.26 -5.12 -16.05
N GLU A 592 -22.08 -6.08 -16.45
CA GLU A 592 -23.53 -5.87 -16.60
C GLU A 592 -24.13 -5.39 -15.27
N THR A 593 -25.03 -4.43 -15.34
CA THR A 593 -25.70 -3.84 -14.18
C THR A 593 -27.22 -3.90 -14.34
N PHE A 594 -27.94 -3.93 -13.23
CA PHE A 594 -29.40 -3.81 -13.21
C PHE A 594 -29.84 -2.69 -12.26
N PRO A 595 -31.04 -2.11 -12.46
CA PRO A 595 -31.52 -1.00 -11.63
C PRO A 595 -31.65 -1.38 -10.16
N SER A 596 -31.24 -0.50 -9.25
CA SER A 596 -31.40 -0.69 -7.80
C SER A 596 -32.82 -0.40 -7.30
N GLY A 597 -33.70 0.12 -8.17
CA GLY A 597 -35.00 0.68 -7.83
C GLY A 597 -34.93 2.13 -7.30
N CYS A 598 -33.72 2.70 -7.26
CA CYS A 598 -33.49 4.10 -6.91
C CYS A 598 -32.62 4.79 -7.97
N LEU A 599 -33.22 5.69 -8.76
CA LEU A 599 -32.52 6.32 -9.88
C LEU A 599 -31.32 7.18 -9.44
N THR A 600 -31.42 7.86 -8.30
CA THR A 600 -30.30 8.66 -7.76
C THR A 600 -29.13 7.77 -7.34
N LEU A 601 -29.41 6.57 -6.82
CA LEU A 601 -28.39 5.57 -6.51
C LEU A 601 -27.79 4.94 -7.78
N ASP A 602 -28.61 4.64 -8.78
CA ASP A 602 -28.14 4.12 -10.07
C ASP A 602 -27.21 5.12 -10.77
N PHE A 603 -27.54 6.42 -10.69
CA PHE A 603 -26.68 7.51 -11.16
C PHE A 603 -25.35 7.57 -10.38
N ALA A 604 -25.41 7.44 -9.05
CA ALA A 604 -24.21 7.40 -8.22
C ALA A 604 -23.34 6.17 -8.53
N LEU A 605 -23.95 5.03 -8.88
CA LEU A 605 -23.26 3.80 -9.24
C LEU A 605 -22.83 3.72 -10.71
N GLY A 606 -23.30 4.63 -11.57
CA GLY A 606 -22.97 4.65 -12.99
C GLY A 606 -23.64 3.53 -13.80
N GLY A 607 -24.86 3.14 -13.43
CA GLY A 607 -25.65 2.12 -14.16
C GLY A 607 -26.49 1.19 -13.29
N GLY A 608 -26.24 1.17 -11.97
CA GLY A 608 -26.98 0.35 -11.01
C GLY A 608 -26.11 -0.69 -10.31
N LEU A 609 -26.73 -1.79 -9.86
CA LEU A 609 -26.07 -2.86 -9.13
C LEU A 609 -25.43 -3.86 -10.08
N PRO A 610 -24.17 -4.30 -9.84
CA PRO A 610 -23.47 -5.20 -10.74
C PRO A 610 -23.94 -6.65 -10.63
N ARG A 611 -24.17 -7.30 -11.77
CA ARG A 611 -24.45 -8.73 -11.90
C ARG A 611 -23.24 -9.59 -11.54
N GLY A 612 -23.48 -10.77 -10.97
CA GLY A 612 -22.44 -11.75 -10.66
C GLY A 612 -21.46 -11.32 -9.56
N ARG A 613 -21.81 -10.32 -8.75
CA ARG A 613 -20.92 -9.71 -7.74
C ARG A 613 -21.59 -9.63 -6.37
N ILE A 614 -20.73 -9.51 -5.36
CA ILE A 614 -21.16 -9.30 -3.97
C ILE A 614 -21.32 -7.79 -3.70
N VAL A 615 -22.44 -7.41 -3.09
CA VAL A 615 -22.76 -6.05 -2.63
C VAL A 615 -23.03 -6.09 -1.14
N GLU A 616 -22.46 -5.16 -0.37
CA GLU A 616 -22.77 -4.99 1.06
C GLU A 616 -23.53 -3.68 1.24
N VAL A 617 -24.70 -3.73 1.87
CA VAL A 617 -25.46 -2.55 2.28
C VAL A 617 -25.49 -2.52 3.81
N TYR A 618 -24.93 -1.49 4.40
CA TYR A 618 -24.83 -1.38 5.85
C TYR A 618 -25.22 0.00 6.36
N GLY A 619 -25.76 0.05 7.57
CA GLY A 619 -26.32 1.27 8.13
C GLY A 619 -26.93 1.05 9.51
N PRO A 620 -27.35 2.13 10.18
CA PRO A 620 -28.11 2.05 11.43
C PRO A 620 -29.40 1.25 11.28
N GLU A 621 -30.06 0.93 12.38
CA GLU A 621 -31.44 0.42 12.38
C GLU A 621 -32.38 1.45 11.74
N SER A 622 -33.46 0.96 11.13
CA SER A 622 -34.48 1.80 10.48
C SER A 622 -33.96 2.79 9.42
N SER A 623 -32.77 2.53 8.85
CA SER A 623 -32.15 3.37 7.81
C SER A 623 -32.65 3.08 6.39
N GLY A 624 -33.47 2.04 6.19
CA GLY A 624 -33.99 1.64 4.88
C GLY A 624 -33.18 0.56 4.15
N LYS A 625 -32.30 -0.19 4.85
CA LYS A 625 -31.50 -1.30 4.27
C LYS A 625 -32.37 -2.34 3.55
N THR A 626 -33.34 -2.90 4.27
CA THR A 626 -34.27 -3.92 3.77
C THR A 626 -35.16 -3.35 2.67
N THR A 627 -35.65 -2.11 2.81
CA THR A 627 -36.43 -1.42 1.77
C THR A 627 -35.64 -1.28 0.46
N LEU A 628 -34.36 -0.87 0.52
CA LEU A 628 -33.51 -0.78 -0.66
C LEU A 628 -33.29 -2.16 -1.33
N ALA A 629 -33.12 -3.22 -0.53
CA ALA A 629 -32.99 -4.56 -1.05
C ALA A 629 -34.28 -5.07 -1.73
N LEU A 630 -35.45 -4.83 -1.11
CA LEU A 630 -36.75 -5.19 -1.68
C LEU A 630 -36.99 -4.48 -3.01
N HIS A 631 -36.62 -3.20 -3.14
CA HIS A 631 -36.68 -2.50 -4.43
C HIS A 631 -35.76 -3.11 -5.49
N ALA A 632 -34.53 -3.49 -5.12
CA ALA A 632 -33.63 -4.19 -6.04
C ALA A 632 -34.21 -5.56 -6.48
N MET A 633 -34.91 -6.26 -5.60
CA MET A 633 -35.59 -7.52 -5.91
C MET A 633 -36.79 -7.33 -6.83
N ALA A 634 -37.62 -6.32 -6.57
CA ALA A 634 -38.73 -5.94 -7.45
C ALA A 634 -38.24 -5.62 -8.88
N GLU A 635 -37.12 -4.89 -9.01
CA GLU A 635 -36.54 -4.58 -10.33
C GLU A 635 -36.02 -5.82 -11.05
N VAL A 636 -35.39 -6.77 -10.35
CA VAL A 636 -34.93 -8.03 -10.95
C VAL A 636 -36.12 -8.87 -11.41
N GLN A 637 -37.17 -9.00 -10.61
CA GLN A 637 -38.39 -9.70 -10.98
C GLN A 637 -39.09 -9.05 -12.17
N ARG A 638 -39.13 -7.71 -12.21
CA ARG A 638 -39.67 -6.95 -13.35
C ARG A 638 -38.90 -7.18 -14.65
N LEU A 639 -37.59 -7.46 -14.55
CA LEU A 639 -36.76 -7.86 -15.69
C LEU A 639 -36.89 -9.35 -16.06
N GLY A 640 -37.77 -10.09 -15.39
CA GLY A 640 -38.00 -11.53 -15.62
C GLY A 640 -36.99 -12.45 -14.93
N GLY A 641 -36.16 -11.91 -14.01
CA GLY A 641 -35.21 -12.69 -13.24
C GLY A 641 -35.79 -13.21 -11.92
N ASN A 642 -35.13 -14.18 -11.32
CA ASN A 642 -35.56 -14.77 -10.04
C ASN A 642 -34.82 -14.15 -8.86
N ALA A 643 -35.56 -13.78 -7.82
CA ALA A 643 -35.02 -13.23 -6.58
C ALA A 643 -35.22 -14.19 -5.41
N MET A 644 -34.27 -14.20 -4.47
CA MET A 644 -34.33 -14.96 -3.24
C MET A 644 -34.01 -14.06 -2.04
N LEU A 645 -34.78 -14.21 -0.96
CA LEU A 645 -34.51 -13.62 0.35
C LEU A 645 -34.12 -14.70 1.35
N VAL A 646 -32.97 -14.53 1.99
CA VAL A 646 -32.57 -15.26 3.18
C VAL A 646 -32.86 -14.37 4.38
N ASP A 647 -33.98 -14.62 5.03
CA ASP A 647 -34.47 -13.87 6.20
C ASP A 647 -33.97 -14.55 7.47
N ALA A 648 -32.76 -14.17 7.89
CA ALA A 648 -32.14 -14.60 9.14
C ALA A 648 -32.60 -13.77 10.35
N GLU A 649 -33.17 -12.58 10.14
CA GLU A 649 -33.76 -11.77 11.23
C GLU A 649 -35.21 -12.18 11.56
N HIS A 650 -35.83 -13.06 10.77
CA HIS A 650 -37.23 -13.48 10.89
C HIS A 650 -38.19 -12.28 10.92
N ALA A 651 -37.88 -11.24 10.14
CA ALA A 651 -38.55 -9.94 10.16
C ALA A 651 -39.20 -9.59 8.80
N PHE A 652 -39.31 -10.56 7.90
CA PHE A 652 -39.92 -10.35 6.59
C PHE A 652 -41.42 -10.05 6.67
N ASP A 653 -41.84 -8.93 6.04
CA ASP A 653 -43.24 -8.54 5.87
C ASP A 653 -43.68 -8.69 4.41
N PRO A 654 -44.53 -9.70 4.09
CA PRO A 654 -45.06 -9.90 2.75
C PRO A 654 -45.95 -8.77 2.25
N ALA A 655 -46.75 -8.14 3.13
CA ALA A 655 -47.69 -7.08 2.75
C ALA A 655 -46.93 -5.82 2.36
N TYR A 656 -45.91 -5.44 3.15
CA TYR A 656 -45.02 -4.33 2.81
C TYR A 656 -44.25 -4.62 1.51
N SER A 657 -43.71 -5.84 1.35
CA SER A 657 -42.97 -6.22 0.14
C SER A 657 -43.82 -6.11 -1.12
N LYS A 658 -45.09 -6.54 -1.05
CA LYS A 658 -46.05 -6.39 -2.15
C LYS A 658 -46.32 -4.92 -2.49
N ALA A 659 -46.43 -4.06 -1.48
CA ALA A 659 -46.60 -2.62 -1.68
C ALA A 659 -45.39 -1.97 -2.38
N LEU A 660 -44.17 -2.50 -2.16
CA LEU A 660 -42.95 -2.08 -2.84
C LEU A 660 -42.81 -2.63 -4.27
N GLY A 661 -43.76 -3.45 -4.73
CA GLY A 661 -43.77 -4.04 -6.07
C GLY A 661 -43.00 -5.36 -6.20
N VAL A 662 -42.68 -6.02 -5.07
CA VAL A 662 -42.12 -7.37 -5.09
C VAL A 662 -43.24 -8.36 -5.42
N ASP A 663 -42.96 -9.27 -6.35
CA ASP A 663 -43.83 -10.41 -6.62
C ASP A 663 -43.60 -11.47 -5.54
N VAL A 664 -44.43 -11.39 -4.50
CA VAL A 664 -44.36 -12.25 -3.32
C VAL A 664 -44.68 -13.71 -3.65
N GLU A 665 -45.46 -13.99 -4.70
CA GLU A 665 -45.84 -15.36 -5.08
C GLU A 665 -44.66 -16.12 -5.67
N ASN A 666 -43.84 -15.42 -6.46
CA ASN A 666 -42.64 -15.99 -7.09
C ASN A 666 -41.35 -15.71 -6.30
N LEU A 667 -41.43 -15.08 -5.12
CA LEU A 667 -40.28 -14.80 -4.30
C LEU A 667 -39.84 -16.04 -3.50
N ILE A 668 -38.58 -16.44 -3.67
CA ILE A 668 -38.01 -17.55 -2.90
C ILE A 668 -37.58 -17.02 -1.53
N VAL A 669 -38.27 -17.42 -0.46
CA VAL A 669 -37.91 -17.04 0.92
C VAL A 669 -37.32 -18.24 1.66
N CYS A 670 -36.20 -18.02 2.34
CA CYS A 670 -35.56 -19.00 3.20
C CYS A 670 -35.41 -18.39 4.60
N GLN A 671 -35.96 -19.06 5.61
CA GLN A 671 -35.78 -18.74 7.02
C GLN A 671 -34.91 -19.85 7.65
N PRO A 672 -33.59 -19.64 7.76
CA PRO A 672 -32.65 -20.67 8.19
C PRO A 672 -32.53 -20.74 9.72
N ASP A 673 -32.32 -21.94 10.26
CA ASP A 673 -32.09 -22.13 11.70
C ASP A 673 -30.69 -21.67 12.16
N ASN A 674 -29.71 -21.68 11.26
CA ASN A 674 -28.32 -21.30 11.56
C ASN A 674 -27.60 -20.69 10.35
N GLY A 675 -26.49 -19.99 10.61
CA GLY A 675 -25.73 -19.28 9.60
C GLY A 675 -25.08 -20.19 8.55
N GLU A 676 -24.64 -21.40 8.92
CA GLU A 676 -24.11 -22.39 7.98
C GLU A 676 -25.15 -22.79 6.95
N MET A 677 -26.35 -23.16 7.41
CA MET A 677 -27.47 -23.55 6.57
C MET A 677 -27.86 -22.41 5.62
N ALA A 678 -27.99 -21.18 6.14
CA ALA A 678 -28.30 -19.99 5.36
C ALA A 678 -27.36 -19.81 4.16
N LEU A 679 -26.05 -19.85 4.42
CA LEU A 679 -25.02 -19.64 3.40
C LEU A 679 -24.88 -20.83 2.45
N GLU A 680 -25.12 -22.05 2.91
CA GLU A 680 -25.09 -23.24 2.08
C GLU A 680 -26.28 -23.30 1.10
N ILE A 681 -27.49 -22.96 1.56
CA ILE A 681 -28.68 -22.86 0.70
C ILE A 681 -28.45 -21.78 -0.36
N ALA A 682 -27.95 -20.61 0.04
CA ALA A 682 -27.61 -19.53 -0.88
C ALA A 682 -26.55 -19.95 -1.91
N ASP A 683 -25.48 -20.67 -1.51
CA ASP A 683 -24.45 -21.15 -2.45
C ASP A 683 -24.99 -22.20 -3.43
N ARG A 684 -25.86 -23.10 -2.97
CA ARG A 684 -26.50 -24.12 -3.82
C ARG A 684 -27.39 -23.48 -4.88
N LEU A 685 -28.24 -22.54 -4.49
CA LEU A 685 -29.12 -21.81 -5.41
C LEU A 685 -28.31 -20.94 -6.37
N CYS A 686 -27.29 -20.24 -5.88
CA CYS A 686 -26.37 -19.49 -6.74
C CYS A 686 -25.70 -20.39 -7.78
N ARG A 687 -25.25 -21.58 -7.40
CA ARG A 687 -24.59 -22.53 -8.31
C ARG A 687 -25.54 -23.12 -9.36
N SER A 688 -26.83 -23.22 -9.05
CA SER A 688 -27.83 -23.71 -10.01
C SER A 688 -28.01 -22.79 -11.23
N GLY A 689 -27.62 -21.52 -11.11
CA GLY A 689 -27.86 -20.51 -12.14
C GLY A 689 -29.32 -20.10 -12.29
N ALA A 690 -30.23 -20.62 -11.46
CA ALA A 690 -31.66 -20.33 -11.53
C ALA A 690 -32.06 -19.03 -10.83
N VAL A 691 -31.16 -18.40 -10.07
CA VAL A 691 -31.44 -17.19 -9.27
C VAL A 691 -30.49 -16.06 -9.67
N ASP A 692 -31.05 -14.91 -10.01
CA ASP A 692 -30.32 -13.71 -10.44
C ASP A 692 -29.88 -12.83 -9.27
N LEU A 693 -30.65 -12.82 -8.18
CA LEU A 693 -30.39 -11.98 -7.01
C LEU A 693 -30.71 -12.73 -5.72
N ILE A 694 -29.73 -12.81 -4.82
CA ILE A 694 -29.91 -13.34 -3.46
C ILE A 694 -29.62 -12.22 -2.46
N CYS A 695 -30.60 -11.88 -1.62
CA CYS A 695 -30.44 -10.96 -0.52
C CYS A 695 -30.39 -11.71 0.82
N ILE A 696 -29.44 -11.36 1.68
CA ILE A 696 -29.24 -11.96 3.00
C ILE A 696 -29.48 -10.89 4.06
N ASP A 697 -30.58 -11.02 4.80
CA ASP A 697 -31.03 -10.09 5.84
C ASP A 697 -31.02 -10.76 7.22
N SER A 698 -30.04 -10.55 8.10
CA SER A 698 -28.80 -9.79 7.91
C SER A 698 -27.58 -10.60 8.35
N VAL A 699 -26.39 -10.15 7.97
CA VAL A 699 -25.12 -10.77 8.37
C VAL A 699 -24.99 -10.90 9.89
N SER A 700 -25.60 -9.98 10.65
CA SER A 700 -25.52 -10.02 12.12
C SER A 700 -26.28 -11.21 12.70
N ALA A 701 -27.34 -11.66 12.03
CA ALA A 701 -28.18 -12.79 12.42
C ALA A 701 -27.71 -14.14 11.86
N LEU A 702 -26.62 -14.17 11.08
CA LEU A 702 -25.98 -15.42 10.65
C LEU A 702 -25.21 -16.06 11.81
N THR A 703 -25.94 -16.53 12.82
CA THR A 703 -25.39 -17.12 14.03
C THR A 703 -24.93 -18.55 13.75
N PRO A 704 -23.65 -18.90 13.97
CA PRO A 704 -23.17 -20.26 13.75
C PRO A 704 -23.89 -21.28 14.62
N ARG A 705 -24.06 -22.50 14.12
CA ARG A 705 -24.73 -23.60 14.85
C ARG A 705 -24.20 -23.81 16.26
N ALA A 706 -22.88 -23.78 16.44
CA ALA A 706 -22.26 -23.99 17.75
C ALA A 706 -22.56 -22.86 18.76
N GLU A 707 -22.92 -21.66 18.29
CA GLU A 707 -23.33 -20.54 19.15
C GLU A 707 -24.80 -20.69 19.55
N ILE A 708 -25.66 -21.23 18.68
CA ILE A 708 -27.07 -21.53 18.97
C ILE A 708 -27.24 -22.72 19.91
N GLU A 709 -26.45 -23.78 19.72
CA GLU A 709 -26.46 -24.96 20.59
C GLU A 709 -25.71 -24.75 21.92
N GLY A 710 -24.92 -23.67 22.03
CA GLY A 710 -24.15 -23.32 23.23
C GLY A 710 -24.97 -22.57 24.27
N GLU A 711 -24.49 -22.56 25.52
CA GLU A 711 -25.09 -21.77 26.60
C GLU A 711 -24.80 -20.27 26.45
N ILE A 712 -25.79 -19.42 26.76
CA ILE A 712 -25.63 -17.96 26.75
C ILE A 712 -24.51 -17.55 27.71
N GLY A 713 -23.48 -16.87 27.19
CA GLY A 713 -22.30 -16.45 27.95
C GLY A 713 -21.06 -17.32 27.73
N MET A 714 -21.20 -18.45 27.03
CA MET A 714 -20.05 -19.25 26.58
C MET A 714 -19.20 -18.45 25.57
N GLN A 715 -17.90 -18.33 25.84
CA GLN A 715 -17.01 -17.54 24.98
C GLN A 715 -16.68 -18.27 23.66
N GLN A 716 -17.35 -17.87 22.58
CA GLN A 716 -17.06 -18.36 21.22
C GLN A 716 -16.57 -17.22 20.31
N MET A 717 -15.35 -16.75 20.55
CA MET A 717 -14.78 -15.58 19.87
C MET A 717 -14.57 -15.81 18.36
N GLY A 718 -15.27 -15.04 17.53
CA GLY A 718 -14.97 -14.89 16.09
C GLY A 718 -15.46 -16.02 15.17
N LEU A 719 -16.39 -16.87 15.64
CA LEU A 719 -16.92 -17.99 14.86
C LEU A 719 -17.66 -17.50 13.59
N GLN A 720 -18.55 -16.52 13.73
CA GLN A 720 -19.26 -15.88 12.61
C GLN A 720 -18.32 -15.31 11.54
N ALA A 721 -17.21 -14.68 11.95
CA ALA A 721 -16.23 -14.12 11.01
C ALA A 721 -15.49 -15.19 10.19
N ARG A 722 -15.22 -16.36 10.79
CA ARG A 722 -14.62 -17.52 10.11
C ARG A 722 -15.60 -18.15 9.12
N LEU A 723 -16.85 -18.34 9.53
CA LEU A 723 -17.93 -18.84 8.69
C LEU A 723 -18.09 -17.97 7.44
N MET A 724 -18.22 -16.64 7.62
CA MET A 724 -18.32 -15.67 6.52
C MET A 724 -17.11 -15.73 5.58
N SER A 725 -15.89 -15.82 6.13
CA SER A 725 -14.67 -15.89 5.33
C SER A 725 -14.59 -17.14 4.45
N GLN A 726 -15.11 -18.27 4.93
CA GLN A 726 -15.16 -19.53 4.20
C GLN A 726 -16.26 -19.50 3.13
N ALA A 727 -17.46 -19.03 3.48
CA ALA A 727 -18.59 -18.95 2.58
C ALA A 727 -18.32 -18.00 1.41
N LEU A 728 -17.88 -16.77 1.68
CA LEU A 728 -17.60 -15.77 0.64
C LEU A 728 -16.54 -16.22 -0.36
N ARG A 729 -15.56 -17.04 0.08
CA ARG A 729 -14.53 -17.59 -0.81
C ARG A 729 -15.11 -18.58 -1.83
N LYS A 730 -16.13 -19.36 -1.42
CA LYS A 730 -16.84 -20.28 -2.32
C LYS A 730 -17.83 -19.53 -3.21
N MET A 731 -18.68 -18.72 -2.58
CA MET A 731 -19.79 -18.03 -3.25
C MET A 731 -19.32 -17.00 -4.28
N SER A 732 -18.22 -16.28 -4.04
CA SER A 732 -17.76 -15.25 -4.99
C SER A 732 -17.44 -15.80 -6.38
N GLY A 733 -16.92 -17.03 -6.47
CA GLY A 733 -16.65 -17.69 -7.75
C GLY A 733 -17.93 -18.18 -8.42
N ASN A 734 -18.86 -18.74 -7.63
CA ASN A 734 -20.13 -19.24 -8.12
C ASN A 734 -21.04 -18.10 -8.62
N ALA A 735 -21.12 -17.00 -7.87
CA ALA A 735 -21.85 -15.79 -8.23
C ALA A 735 -21.40 -15.23 -9.59
N SER A 736 -20.09 -15.12 -9.80
CA SER A 736 -19.55 -14.61 -11.06
C SER A 736 -19.83 -15.53 -12.25
N LYS A 737 -19.88 -16.85 -12.05
CA LYS A 737 -20.18 -17.82 -13.12
C LYS A 737 -21.67 -17.86 -13.45
N ALA A 738 -22.53 -17.72 -12.44
CA ALA A 738 -23.97 -17.75 -12.58
C ALA A 738 -24.59 -16.41 -12.99
N GLY A 739 -23.83 -15.31 -12.93
CA GLY A 739 -24.39 -13.96 -13.10
C GLY A 739 -25.25 -13.49 -11.91
N CYS A 740 -25.27 -14.26 -10.81
CA CYS A 740 -26.07 -13.99 -9.62
C CYS A 740 -25.44 -12.90 -8.73
N THR A 741 -26.20 -11.88 -8.37
CA THR A 741 -25.77 -10.84 -7.42
C THR A 741 -26.12 -11.24 -5.99
N LEU A 742 -25.16 -11.06 -5.09
CA LEU A 742 -25.33 -11.38 -3.66
C LEU A 742 -25.35 -10.09 -2.85
N ILE A 743 -26.50 -9.70 -2.32
CA ILE A 743 -26.64 -8.55 -1.43
C ILE A 743 -26.58 -9.03 0.02
N PHE A 744 -25.63 -8.51 0.78
CA PHE A 744 -25.54 -8.72 2.22
C PHE A 744 -25.97 -7.45 2.95
N LEU A 745 -27.06 -7.55 3.72
CA LEU A 745 -27.48 -6.50 4.63
C LEU A 745 -26.70 -6.64 5.94
N ASN A 746 -26.20 -5.52 6.45
CA ASN A 746 -25.37 -5.54 7.64
C ASN A 746 -25.69 -4.36 8.57
N GLN A 747 -25.49 -4.58 9.86
CA GLN A 747 -25.74 -3.57 10.88
C GLN A 747 -24.41 -2.89 11.26
N ILE A 748 -24.51 -1.64 11.70
CA ILE A 748 -23.39 -0.93 12.30
C ILE A 748 -23.27 -1.35 13.77
N ARG A 749 -22.04 -1.61 14.20
CA ARG A 749 -21.65 -1.85 15.60
C ARG A 749 -20.54 -0.88 15.97
N HIS A 750 -20.41 -0.54 17.23
CA HIS A 750 -19.32 0.29 17.72
C HIS A 750 -18.22 -0.58 18.30
N LYS A 751 -16.99 -0.43 17.80
CA LYS A 751 -15.84 -1.09 18.40
C LYS A 751 -15.43 -0.34 19.67
N ILE A 752 -15.67 -0.97 20.82
CA ILE A 752 -15.28 -0.45 22.14
C ILE A 752 -13.75 -0.26 22.17
N GLY A 753 -13.30 0.87 22.73
CA GLY A 753 -11.87 1.22 22.85
C GLY A 753 -11.26 1.94 21.64
N VAL A 754 -12.05 2.34 20.65
CA VAL A 754 -11.62 3.25 19.57
C VAL A 754 -11.94 4.69 19.96
N TYR A 755 -10.94 5.39 20.51
CA TYR A 755 -11.08 6.79 20.94
C TYR A 755 -10.78 7.80 19.82
N TYR A 756 -10.19 7.36 18.69
CA TYR A 756 -9.84 8.22 17.56
C TYR A 756 -10.19 7.55 16.21
N GLY A 757 -10.77 8.33 15.28
CA GLY A 757 -11.30 7.83 14.01
C GLY A 757 -12.78 7.41 14.08
N ASN A 758 -13.32 6.82 13.00
CA ASN A 758 -14.70 6.30 13.01
C ASN A 758 -14.76 4.96 13.79
N PRO A 759 -15.47 4.87 14.94
CA PRO A 759 -15.58 3.66 15.74
C PRO A 759 -16.52 2.59 15.14
N GLU A 760 -17.25 2.94 14.09
CA GLU A 760 -18.23 2.07 13.46
C GLU A 760 -17.58 0.92 12.67
N VAL A 761 -18.05 -0.28 12.93
CA VAL A 761 -17.66 -1.52 12.27
C VAL A 761 -18.92 -2.29 11.85
N THR A 762 -18.75 -3.24 10.93
CA THR A 762 -19.84 -4.11 10.47
C THR A 762 -19.63 -5.53 11.01
N SER A 763 -20.70 -6.27 11.23
CA SER A 763 -20.67 -7.66 11.73
C SER A 763 -20.12 -8.63 10.68
N GLY A 764 -19.76 -9.86 11.07
CA GLY A 764 -19.23 -10.87 10.14
C GLY A 764 -17.75 -10.74 9.76
N GLY A 765 -16.98 -9.88 10.46
CA GLY A 765 -15.54 -9.73 10.26
C GLY A 765 -15.14 -8.87 9.04
N ILE A 766 -13.87 -8.96 8.62
CA ILE A 766 -13.33 -8.09 7.56
C ILE A 766 -13.50 -8.69 6.15
N ALA A 767 -13.80 -9.99 6.04
CA ALA A 767 -13.85 -10.69 4.75
C ALA A 767 -14.85 -10.05 3.77
N LEU A 768 -16.07 -9.76 4.23
CA LEU A 768 -17.10 -9.14 3.40
C LEU A 768 -16.63 -7.80 2.80
N LYS A 769 -15.88 -7.00 3.56
CA LYS A 769 -15.32 -5.72 3.09
C LYS A 769 -14.36 -5.90 1.90
N PHE A 770 -13.65 -7.02 1.81
CA PHE A 770 -12.71 -7.30 0.72
C PHE A 770 -13.41 -7.92 -0.51
N PHE A 771 -14.31 -8.88 -0.27
CA PHE A 771 -15.05 -9.59 -1.32
C PHE A 771 -16.11 -8.71 -2.01
N ALA A 772 -16.81 -7.86 -1.26
CA ALA A 772 -17.80 -6.95 -1.83
C ALA A 772 -17.20 -6.08 -2.95
N SER A 773 -17.83 -6.08 -4.11
CA SER A 773 -17.48 -5.20 -5.24
C SER A 773 -18.03 -3.80 -5.01
N VAL A 774 -19.23 -3.71 -4.43
CA VAL A 774 -19.86 -2.44 -4.04
C VAL A 774 -20.16 -2.49 -2.54
N ARG A 775 -19.88 -1.40 -1.82
CA ARG A 775 -20.28 -1.22 -0.41
C ARG A 775 -21.05 0.09 -0.30
N LEU A 776 -22.28 0.00 0.19
CA LEU A 776 -23.21 1.11 0.35
C LEU A 776 -23.42 1.37 1.84
N GLU A 777 -23.13 2.59 2.28
CA GLU A 777 -23.46 3.05 3.62
C GLU A 777 -24.74 3.88 3.56
N ILE A 778 -25.81 3.39 4.19
CA ILE A 778 -27.12 4.05 4.21
C ILE A 778 -27.35 4.69 5.58
N ARG A 779 -27.71 5.99 5.60
CA ARG A 779 -28.03 6.72 6.83
C ARG A 779 -29.26 7.61 6.66
N PRO A 780 -30.13 7.70 7.67
CA PRO A 780 -31.19 8.70 7.69
C PRO A 780 -30.59 10.10 7.89
N THR A 781 -31.10 11.09 7.15
CA THR A 781 -30.69 12.50 7.24
C THR A 781 -31.75 13.39 7.85
N GLY A 782 -33.03 12.99 7.81
CA GLY A 782 -34.13 13.74 8.42
C GLY A 782 -35.46 13.02 8.26
N LYS A 783 -36.48 13.45 9.00
CA LYS A 783 -37.84 12.92 8.87
C LYS A 783 -38.69 13.82 7.97
N ILE A 784 -39.67 13.24 7.30
CA ILE A 784 -40.63 13.95 6.44
C ILE A 784 -41.94 14.04 7.23
N LYS A 785 -42.44 15.25 7.44
CA LYS A 785 -43.69 15.49 8.18
C LYS A 785 -44.85 15.73 7.23
N SER A 786 -46.05 15.30 7.63
CA SER A 786 -47.28 15.61 6.91
C SER A 786 -47.60 17.12 6.93
N VAL A 787 -48.18 17.62 5.84
CA VAL A 787 -48.67 19.00 5.69
C VAL A 787 -49.74 19.34 6.73
N LYS A 788 -50.45 18.33 7.26
CA LYS A 788 -51.49 18.47 8.30
C LYS A 788 -50.94 18.47 9.75
N GLY A 789 -49.63 18.27 9.92
CA GLY A 789 -48.87 18.54 11.15
C GLY A 789 -49.15 17.66 12.36
N ASP A 790 -48.51 16.49 12.43
CA ASP A 790 -47.78 15.95 13.61
C ASP A 790 -47.18 14.54 13.33
N GLU A 791 -47.63 13.88 12.26
CA GLU A 791 -47.18 12.54 11.91
C GLU A 791 -45.97 12.55 10.96
N ASP A 792 -44.99 11.69 11.26
CA ASP A 792 -43.85 11.39 10.39
C ASP A 792 -44.33 10.43 9.29
N ILE A 793 -44.35 10.89 8.04
CA ILE A 793 -44.84 10.14 6.87
C ILE A 793 -43.70 9.47 6.07
N GLY A 794 -42.45 9.74 6.42
CA GLY A 794 -41.30 9.16 5.76
C GLY A 794 -39.97 9.62 6.33
N VAL A 795 -38.89 9.16 5.71
CA VAL A 795 -37.50 9.47 6.10
C VAL A 795 -36.68 9.84 4.87
N LYS A 796 -35.90 10.92 4.98
CA LYS A 796 -34.86 11.27 4.01
C LYS A 796 -33.62 10.45 4.30
N VAL A 797 -33.05 9.86 3.27
CA VAL A 797 -31.94 8.92 3.39
C VAL A 797 -30.81 9.31 2.45
N ARG A 798 -29.58 9.18 2.93
CA ARG A 798 -28.36 9.34 2.15
C ARG A 798 -27.65 8.00 2.07
N VAL A 799 -27.35 7.57 0.85
CA VAL A 799 -26.52 6.41 0.56
C VAL A 799 -25.16 6.87 0.03
N ARG A 800 -24.08 6.47 0.71
CA ARG A 800 -22.71 6.74 0.28
C ARG A 800 -22.07 5.48 -0.28
N VAL A 801 -21.52 5.57 -1.49
CA VAL A 801 -20.76 4.49 -2.12
C VAL A 801 -19.37 4.42 -1.49
N GLN A 802 -19.21 3.63 -0.43
CA GLN A 802 -17.94 3.53 0.31
C GLN A 802 -16.89 2.67 -0.41
N LYS A 803 -17.32 1.80 -1.32
CA LYS A 803 -16.46 1.04 -2.22
C LYS A 803 -17.20 0.79 -3.52
N SER A 804 -16.51 0.92 -4.65
CA SER A 804 -16.98 0.44 -5.94
C SER A 804 -15.79 -0.10 -6.73
N LYS A 805 -15.93 -1.29 -7.30
CA LYS A 805 -15.01 -1.90 -8.28
C LYS A 805 -15.55 -1.79 -9.72
N VAL A 806 -16.74 -1.20 -9.89
CA VAL A 806 -17.45 -1.10 -11.18
C VAL A 806 -17.63 0.36 -11.63
N SER A 807 -17.47 1.31 -10.71
CA SER A 807 -17.62 2.75 -10.94
C SER A 807 -16.78 3.57 -9.97
N ARG A 808 -16.85 4.90 -10.05
CA ARG A 808 -16.10 5.80 -9.15
C ARG A 808 -16.65 5.70 -7.71
N PRO A 809 -15.83 5.33 -6.71
CA PRO A 809 -16.27 5.31 -5.32
C PRO A 809 -16.48 6.73 -4.77
N TYR A 810 -17.11 6.80 -3.60
CA TYR A 810 -17.38 8.00 -2.79
C TYR A 810 -18.43 8.97 -3.33
N LYS A 811 -19.12 8.63 -4.42
CA LYS A 811 -20.38 9.28 -4.81
C LYS A 811 -21.45 9.06 -3.73
N GLN A 812 -22.40 10.00 -3.67
CA GLN A 812 -23.52 9.98 -2.74
C GLN A 812 -24.82 10.09 -3.51
N ALA A 813 -25.85 9.41 -3.02
CA ALA A 813 -27.21 9.52 -3.50
C ALA A 813 -28.10 9.91 -2.32
N GLU A 814 -29.02 10.84 -2.54
CA GLU A 814 -30.04 11.21 -1.57
C GLU A 814 -31.41 10.91 -2.18
N PHE A 815 -32.32 10.41 -1.35
CA PHE A 815 -33.69 10.11 -1.74
C PHE A 815 -34.59 10.00 -0.51
N GLU A 816 -35.90 9.94 -0.77
CA GLU A 816 -36.95 9.93 0.24
C GLU A 816 -37.61 8.54 0.27
N ILE A 817 -37.74 7.97 1.47
CA ILE A 817 -38.47 6.72 1.71
C ILE A 817 -39.77 7.08 2.44
N MET A 818 -40.89 6.87 1.76
CA MET A 818 -42.24 7.08 2.29
C MET A 818 -42.71 5.80 2.97
N PHE A 819 -43.27 5.90 4.17
CA PHE A 819 -43.73 4.70 4.88
C PHE A 819 -44.93 4.08 4.15
N GLY A 820 -44.88 2.75 3.91
CA GLY A 820 -45.90 2.02 3.16
C GLY A 820 -45.77 2.08 1.63
N GLU A 821 -45.04 3.06 1.07
CA GLU A 821 -44.86 3.21 -0.38
C GLU A 821 -43.41 2.94 -0.85
N GLY A 822 -42.43 3.08 0.05
CA GLY A 822 -41.01 2.87 -0.25
C GLY A 822 -40.30 4.08 -0.84
N ILE A 823 -39.31 3.84 -1.69
CA ILE A 823 -38.48 4.88 -2.31
C ILE A 823 -39.33 5.68 -3.30
N SER A 824 -39.38 7.00 -3.14
CA SER A 824 -40.13 7.90 -4.02
C SER A 824 -39.50 7.96 -5.42
N LYS A 825 -40.06 7.22 -6.39
CA LYS A 825 -39.58 7.19 -7.78
C LYS A 825 -39.60 8.58 -8.41
N LEU A 826 -40.71 9.31 -8.30
CA LEU A 826 -40.85 10.67 -8.84
C LEU A 826 -39.87 11.66 -8.17
N GLY A 827 -39.65 11.50 -6.86
CA GLY A 827 -38.63 12.26 -6.12
C GLY A 827 -37.24 12.10 -6.74
N CYS A 828 -36.83 10.85 -6.96
CA CYS A 828 -35.54 10.54 -7.57
C CYS A 828 -35.41 11.06 -9.00
N VAL A 829 -36.48 11.00 -9.82
CA VAL A 829 -36.48 11.55 -11.19
C VAL A 829 -36.29 13.06 -11.16
N LEU A 830 -37.01 13.77 -10.30
CA LEU A 830 -36.90 15.23 -10.15
C LEU A 830 -35.49 15.65 -9.72
N ASP A 831 -34.91 14.95 -8.73
CA ASP A 831 -33.56 15.25 -8.23
C ASP A 831 -32.49 14.99 -9.29
N CYS A 832 -32.58 13.86 -10.01
CA CYS A 832 -31.66 13.57 -11.12
C CYS A 832 -31.83 14.57 -12.28
N ALA A 833 -33.04 15.02 -12.57
CA ALA A 833 -33.31 16.00 -13.61
C ALA A 833 -32.75 17.39 -13.29
N ASP A 834 -32.78 17.81 -12.02
CA ASP A 834 -32.11 19.02 -11.54
C ASP A 834 -30.58 18.88 -11.65
N MET A 835 -30.03 17.74 -11.22
CA MET A 835 -28.59 17.46 -11.29
C MET A 835 -28.03 17.40 -12.72
N THR A 836 -28.83 16.90 -13.68
CA THR A 836 -28.44 16.77 -15.10
C THR A 836 -28.77 18.01 -15.94
N GLY A 837 -29.42 19.02 -15.35
CA GLY A 837 -29.83 20.24 -16.05
C GLY A 837 -31.03 20.07 -16.99
N VAL A 838 -31.73 18.93 -16.93
CA VAL A 838 -32.97 18.69 -17.69
C VAL A 838 -34.11 19.56 -17.14
N ILE A 839 -34.15 19.75 -15.82
CA ILE A 839 -35.04 20.70 -15.14
C ILE A 839 -34.17 21.85 -14.61
N VAL A 840 -34.65 23.08 -14.81
CA VAL A 840 -33.96 24.29 -14.35
C VAL A 840 -34.65 24.81 -13.11
N LYS A 841 -33.89 24.93 -12.02
CA LYS A 841 -34.33 25.55 -10.77
C LYS A 841 -33.92 27.03 -10.71
N LYS A 842 -34.90 27.93 -10.74
CA LYS A 842 -34.70 29.38 -10.56
C LYS A 842 -35.30 29.81 -9.22
N GLY A 843 -34.46 30.03 -8.21
CA GLY A 843 -34.91 30.28 -6.84
C GLY A 843 -35.66 29.07 -6.27
N SER A 844 -36.93 29.26 -5.90
CA SER A 844 -37.81 28.17 -5.43
C SER A 844 -38.63 27.50 -6.55
N TRP A 845 -38.50 27.92 -7.81
CA TRP A 845 -39.32 27.43 -8.92
C TRP A 845 -38.60 26.36 -9.76
N TYR A 846 -39.31 25.28 -10.07
CA TYR A 846 -38.88 24.22 -10.99
C TYR A 846 -39.52 24.40 -12.36
N SER A 847 -38.72 24.39 -13.44
CA SER A 847 -39.21 24.54 -14.82
C SER A 847 -38.57 23.51 -15.75
N TYR A 848 -39.35 23.00 -16.69
CA TYR A 848 -38.93 22.05 -17.73
C TYR A 848 -39.19 22.68 -19.10
N GLY A 849 -38.13 23.05 -19.82
CA GLY A 849 -38.24 23.90 -21.02
C GLY A 849 -38.94 25.22 -20.67
N ASP A 850 -40.04 25.50 -21.36
CA ASP A 850 -40.89 26.68 -21.12
C ASP A 850 -42.01 26.43 -20.08
N HIS A 851 -42.19 25.18 -19.63
CA HIS A 851 -43.25 24.80 -18.70
C HIS A 851 -42.80 24.96 -17.25
N ARG A 852 -43.59 25.68 -16.44
CA ARG A 852 -43.36 25.77 -14.98
C ARG A 852 -44.02 24.59 -14.28
N LEU A 853 -43.21 23.74 -13.65
CA LEU A 853 -43.67 22.57 -12.91
C LEU A 853 -44.27 22.93 -11.55
N GLY A 854 -43.74 23.96 -10.89
CA GLY A 854 -44.29 24.45 -9.62
C GLY A 854 -43.28 25.19 -8.75
N GLN A 855 -43.80 25.85 -7.72
CA GLN A 855 -43.01 26.51 -6.67
C GLN A 855 -42.80 25.54 -5.50
N GLY A 856 -41.55 25.18 -5.23
CA GLY A 856 -41.17 24.19 -4.23
C GLY A 856 -41.22 22.75 -4.76
N ARG A 857 -40.51 21.85 -4.08
CA ARG A 857 -40.37 20.44 -4.45
C ARG A 857 -41.72 19.72 -4.47
N ASP A 858 -42.54 19.92 -3.44
CA ASP A 858 -43.81 19.19 -3.29
C ASP A 858 -44.81 19.49 -4.42
N ARG A 859 -44.90 20.75 -4.84
CA ARG A 859 -45.76 21.12 -5.98
C ARG A 859 -45.24 20.59 -7.31
N ALA A 860 -43.92 20.57 -7.51
CA ALA A 860 -43.33 19.97 -8.70
C ALA A 860 -43.60 18.46 -8.75
N LEU A 861 -43.52 17.75 -7.60
CA LEU A 861 -43.86 16.33 -7.51
C LEU A 861 -45.35 16.08 -7.77
N GLN A 862 -46.22 16.93 -7.23
CA GLN A 862 -47.66 16.85 -7.50
C GLN A 862 -47.95 17.01 -9.00
N TYR A 863 -47.32 17.99 -9.65
CA TYR A 863 -47.46 18.19 -11.09
C TYR A 863 -47.01 16.97 -11.90
N LEU A 864 -45.85 16.37 -11.56
CA LEU A 864 -45.37 15.15 -12.23
C LEU A 864 -46.29 13.95 -12.00
N LYS A 865 -46.93 13.86 -10.83
CA LYS A 865 -47.92 12.83 -10.51
C LYS A 865 -49.21 12.99 -11.32
N GLU A 866 -49.65 14.23 -11.54
CA GLU A 866 -50.83 14.58 -12.34
C GLU A 866 -50.57 14.48 -13.85
N ASN A 867 -49.31 14.52 -14.29
CA ASN A 867 -48.91 14.49 -15.70
C ASN A 867 -47.89 13.36 -16.02
N PRO A 868 -48.32 12.08 -16.05
CA PRO A 868 -47.42 10.93 -16.25
C PRO A 868 -46.62 10.97 -17.56
N LEU A 869 -47.21 11.47 -18.66
CA LEU A 869 -46.52 11.59 -19.96
C LEU A 869 -45.27 12.48 -19.88
N VAL A 870 -45.38 13.60 -19.16
CA VAL A 870 -44.26 14.52 -18.94
C VAL A 870 -43.22 13.88 -18.02
N SER A 871 -43.66 13.15 -16.99
CA SER A 871 -42.76 12.42 -16.09
C SER A 871 -41.94 11.35 -16.82
N GLU A 872 -42.55 10.57 -17.71
CA GLU A 872 -41.85 9.55 -18.51
C GLU A 872 -40.87 10.18 -19.51
N GLU A 873 -41.25 11.30 -20.14
CA GLU A 873 -40.36 12.04 -21.03
C GLU A 873 -39.11 12.52 -20.28
N ILE A 874 -39.30 13.13 -19.10
CA ILE A 874 -38.21 13.58 -18.24
C ILE A 874 -37.35 12.40 -17.80
N GLU A 875 -37.95 11.30 -17.32
CA GLU A 875 -37.20 10.10 -16.92
C GLU A 875 -36.34 9.56 -18.08
N LYS A 876 -36.89 9.51 -19.30
CA LYS A 876 -36.17 9.06 -20.49
C LYS A 876 -35.00 9.98 -20.84
N LYS A 877 -35.19 11.30 -20.80
CA LYS A 877 -34.11 12.28 -21.04
C LYS A 877 -33.02 12.20 -19.98
N VAL A 878 -33.40 12.06 -18.71
CA VAL A 878 -32.46 11.87 -17.61
C VAL A 878 -31.65 10.59 -17.85
N ARG A 879 -32.29 9.45 -18.08
CA ARG A 879 -31.59 8.18 -18.34
C ARG A 879 -30.64 8.25 -19.54
N ALA A 880 -31.03 8.94 -20.61
CA ALA A 880 -30.15 9.18 -21.76
C ALA A 880 -28.92 10.02 -21.40
N ALA A 881 -29.11 11.12 -20.65
CA ALA A 881 -28.01 11.96 -20.19
C ALA A 881 -27.04 11.20 -19.26
N VAL A 882 -27.54 10.26 -18.44
CA VAL A 882 -26.70 9.38 -17.61
C VAL A 882 -25.84 8.45 -18.46
N VAL A 883 -26.35 7.97 -19.60
CA VAL A 883 -25.60 7.09 -20.52
C VAL A 883 -24.57 7.88 -21.32
N GLU A 884 -24.89 9.11 -21.75
CA GLU A 884 -23.98 9.97 -22.52
C GLU A 884 -22.79 10.51 -21.70
N ASP A 885 -22.99 10.89 -20.43
CA ASP A 885 -21.90 11.24 -19.50
C ASP A 885 -20.94 10.06 -19.24
N ASN A 886 -21.44 8.82 -19.41
CA ASN A 886 -20.63 7.60 -19.35
C ASN A 886 -20.01 7.21 -20.71
N GLY A 887 -20.57 7.67 -21.84
CA GLY A 887 -20.10 7.39 -23.21
C GLY A 887 -19.05 8.36 -23.76
N GLN A 888 -19.01 9.61 -23.27
CA GLN A 888 -18.03 10.63 -23.69
C GLN A 888 -16.63 10.49 -23.06
N VAL A 889 -16.29 9.30 -22.52
CA VAL A 889 -14.88 8.92 -22.26
C VAL A 889 -14.21 8.39 -23.54
N SER A 890 -14.90 8.44 -24.69
CA SER A 890 -14.35 8.08 -26.01
C SER A 890 -14.75 9.11 -27.07
N SER A 891 -13.77 9.91 -27.50
CA SER A 891 -13.77 10.82 -28.67
C SER A 891 -14.60 12.13 -28.62
N SER A 892 -13.84 13.25 -28.66
CA SER A 892 -14.14 14.57 -29.22
C SER A 892 -15.42 15.32 -28.80
N PHE A 893 -15.27 16.50 -28.17
CA PHE A 893 -15.86 17.77 -28.62
C PHE A 893 -15.26 18.97 -27.84
N MET A 894 -14.31 19.68 -28.46
CA MET A 894 -14.26 21.14 -28.39
C MET A 894 -14.02 21.65 -29.82
N LYS A 895 -15.11 22.07 -30.47
CA LYS A 895 -15.08 23.09 -31.51
C LYS A 895 -16.08 24.17 -31.11
N SER A 896 -15.51 25.33 -30.76
CA SER A 896 -15.98 26.71 -30.99
C SER A 896 -17.48 27.00 -30.94
N SER A 897 -17.90 28.01 -30.17
CA SER A 897 -17.78 29.38 -30.68
C SER A 897 -17.83 30.45 -29.58
N ILE A 898 -17.00 31.46 -29.79
CA ILE A 898 -16.86 32.73 -29.07
C ILE A 898 -17.95 33.69 -29.57
N PRO A 899 -18.54 34.55 -28.72
CA PRO A 899 -19.00 35.86 -29.14
C PRO A 899 -17.95 36.93 -28.75
N GLN A 900 -17.59 37.76 -29.73
CA GLN A 900 -16.73 38.94 -29.58
C GLN A 900 -17.44 40.09 -28.81
N PRO A 901 -16.66 41.08 -28.32
CA PRO A 901 -17.12 42.16 -27.44
C PRO A 901 -17.60 43.40 -28.22
N GLN A 902 -18.35 44.29 -27.53
CA GLN A 902 -18.69 45.71 -27.77
C GLN A 902 -20.16 45.96 -27.33
N ASP A 903 -20.61 47.03 -26.66
CA ASP A 903 -20.02 48.26 -26.11
C ASP A 903 -21.02 48.88 -25.11
N GLU A 904 -20.43 49.57 -24.12
CA GLU A 904 -20.85 50.79 -23.41
C GLU A 904 -22.28 51.03 -22.84
N ASP A 905 -22.27 51.38 -21.55
CA ASP A 905 -22.93 52.52 -20.90
C ASP A 905 -24.46 52.64 -20.89
N THR A 906 -25.02 52.34 -19.71
CA THR A 906 -26.06 53.06 -18.94
C THR A 906 -26.64 52.03 -17.95
N MET A 907 -26.68 52.21 -16.65
CA MET A 907 -27.24 53.34 -15.93
C MET A 907 -26.81 53.22 -14.45
N PHE A 908 -26.19 54.28 -13.93
CA PHE A 908 -26.24 54.62 -12.51
C PHE A 908 -27.72 54.81 -12.13
N GLN A 909 -28.20 54.12 -11.10
CA GLN A 909 -29.07 54.75 -10.11
C GLN A 909 -28.92 54.03 -8.76
N GLU A 910 -28.64 54.85 -7.77
CA GLU A 910 -27.99 54.55 -6.50
C GLU A 910 -28.96 54.13 -5.38
N MET A 911 -28.35 53.57 -4.33
CA MET A 911 -28.71 53.74 -2.91
C MET A 911 -30.02 53.12 -2.39
N GLN A 912 -29.93 51.89 -1.87
CA GLN A 912 -30.07 51.59 -0.43
C GLN A 912 -29.51 50.21 -0.10
#